data_AF-A0A2A2W5T7-F1
#
_entry.id   AF-A0A2A2W5T7-F1
#
_cell.length_a   1.000
_cell.length_b   1.000
_cell.length_c   1.000
_cell.angle_alpha   90.00
_cell.angle_beta   90.00
_cell.angle_gamma   90.00
#
_symmetry.space_group_name_H-M   'P 1'
#
loop_
_entity.id
_entity.type
_entity.pdbx_description
1 polymer ?
#
loop_
_entity_poly.entity_id
_entity_poly.type
_entity_poly.pdbx_seq_one_letter_code
_entity_poly.pdbx_strand_id
1 'polypeptide(L)'
;MSHAGGNWDLGAEGNVVVDELSVAFQPKSQGQVDSLSLDLLDCDRSVVSTRSIQLLQASSGGQNWDSRVHVDRSGNVPLSFRGYHVEADGQSFDGLRAVPVLNANFGDKSLSIGCRYFWQNFPSSMFADSEGLRLGLFPRRPTGGEELQGGEQKTFEFAVAYGSETAQSKLRKFVESDAADAASCASTDSVSWPYLTPRSDASDKRYEALVNQAIEGDDSFFTKREKVDEYGWRNFGDVWGDHEAVFHKGDSPLISHYNNQYDCTLGFGIQYLRTGDKRWLELMIPMADHAWDIDTYHTDQDKLVYNGGLFWHTYHYADAHTSTHRSYPKNLRISEGMQGGTDLSELGQTGDTLAKVYQIGGGPAAAHNYNTGWMVAYWLTGKERYKNAAINGADYVMRIDDGGKTPFRWLSRADTGYSTYSSEDYYGPGRAAANSTHALLTGHEITGDRKYLDRASLLMRRTVHPKQDLPRLDLLNAELRWFYTMYLQALGRYVDYKLNLDELDSDFRYGVACLRHYARWMTENERPTLSEPDKLQYPTETWSAQDMRKWHVLEHAARYECDEVIRARMCAKADFFFNYVVDYLTQSPTKSLCRPVILMLNFGWQREWLVEHRDAPAFTEEIEDDFGEPRTFVPQRAIAIKRFKMLVVAGGVVGIGSMAAIFAWLLFG
;
A
#
# COMPACT_ATOMS: atom_id res chain seq x y z
N MET A 1 14.23 -2.81 -18.58
CA MET A 1 14.88 -3.88 -17.80
C MET A 1 14.20 -5.20 -18.14
N SER A 2 14.88 -6.35 -18.11
CA SER A 2 14.24 -7.64 -18.39
C SER A 2 13.78 -8.32 -17.10
N HIS A 3 12.48 -8.23 -16.79
CA HIS A 3 11.86 -8.93 -15.66
C HIS A 3 11.36 -10.30 -16.14
N ALA A 4 12.27 -11.24 -16.33
CA ALA A 4 11.95 -12.57 -16.84
C ALA A 4 11.02 -13.30 -15.87
N GLY A 5 9.77 -13.55 -16.28
CA GLY A 5 8.74 -14.12 -15.43
C GLY A 5 8.07 -13.11 -14.47
N GLY A 6 8.27 -11.80 -14.65
CA GLY A 6 7.71 -10.79 -13.73
C GLY A 6 8.29 -10.89 -12.32
N ASN A 7 9.59 -11.13 -12.22
CA ASN A 7 10.35 -11.24 -10.99
C ASN A 7 11.40 -10.11 -10.91
N TRP A 8 11.56 -9.52 -9.73
CA TRP A 8 12.52 -8.44 -9.44
C TRP A 8 13.51 -8.82 -8.33
N ASP A 9 13.75 -10.12 -8.13
CA ASP A 9 14.59 -10.65 -7.05
C ASP A 9 15.97 -9.97 -6.92
N LEU A 10 16.54 -10.06 -5.74
CA LEU A 10 17.97 -9.84 -5.53
C LEU A 10 18.82 -10.69 -6.49
N GLY A 11 19.87 -10.06 -7.01
CA GLY A 11 20.71 -10.53 -8.10
C GLY A 11 20.15 -10.30 -9.51
N ALA A 12 18.98 -9.68 -9.67
CA ALA A 12 18.42 -9.36 -10.99
C ALA A 12 19.21 -8.27 -11.73
N GLU A 13 19.08 -8.26 -13.05
CA GLU A 13 19.70 -7.25 -13.91
C GLU A 13 19.07 -5.87 -13.63
N GLY A 14 19.91 -4.87 -13.37
CA GLY A 14 19.49 -3.50 -13.03
C GLY A 14 19.48 -3.21 -11.53
N ASN A 15 19.71 -4.21 -10.68
CA ASN A 15 19.95 -3.98 -9.25
C ASN A 15 21.32 -3.31 -9.06
N VAL A 16 21.43 -2.46 -8.02
CA VAL A 16 22.63 -1.69 -7.71
C VAL A 16 23.18 -2.12 -6.36
N VAL A 17 24.49 -2.34 -6.26
CA VAL A 17 25.16 -2.58 -4.98
C VAL A 17 25.81 -1.30 -4.50
N VAL A 18 25.49 -0.90 -3.28
CA VAL A 18 26.10 0.23 -2.59
C VAL A 18 27.05 -0.32 -1.53
N ASP A 19 28.35 -0.27 -1.81
CA ASP A 19 29.39 -0.74 -0.88
C ASP A 19 29.43 0.09 0.41
N GLU A 20 29.21 1.40 0.29
CA GLU A 20 29.14 2.32 1.43
C GLU A 20 28.37 3.59 1.06
N LEU A 21 27.48 4.03 1.95
CA LEU A 21 26.85 5.36 1.93
C LEU A 21 27.02 6.00 3.31
N SER A 22 27.82 7.06 3.37
CA SER A 22 28.15 7.75 4.62
C SER A 22 28.06 9.27 4.46
N VAL A 23 27.67 9.97 5.51
CA VAL A 23 27.71 11.43 5.61
C VAL A 23 28.80 11.83 6.59
N ALA A 24 29.73 12.69 6.19
CA ALA A 24 30.86 13.12 7.00
C ALA A 24 30.83 14.64 7.27
N PHE A 25 31.13 15.02 8.50
CA PHE A 25 31.22 16.40 8.95
C PHE A 25 32.62 16.69 9.47
N GLN A 26 33.34 17.53 8.74
CA GLN A 26 34.70 17.96 9.08
C GLN A 26 34.69 19.45 9.46
N PRO A 27 35.01 19.80 10.72
CA PRO A 27 35.12 21.20 11.13
C PRO A 27 36.30 21.88 10.41
N LYS A 28 36.07 23.06 9.82
CA LYS A 28 37.11 23.82 9.09
C LYS A 28 38.12 24.55 10.00
N SER A 29 37.90 24.61 11.31
CA SER A 29 38.72 25.40 12.23
C SER A 29 39.94 24.65 12.75
N GLN A 30 41.06 25.35 12.90
CA GLN A 30 42.33 24.90 13.51
C GLN A 30 42.23 24.51 15.02
N GLY A 31 41.02 24.42 15.58
CA GLY A 31 40.82 23.95 16.95
C GLY A 31 40.93 22.43 16.99
N GLN A 32 41.89 21.92 17.75
CA GLN A 32 42.04 20.49 17.99
C GLN A 32 40.76 19.97 18.67
N VAL A 33 40.25 18.82 18.23
CA VAL A 33 39.20 18.10 18.96
C VAL A 33 39.75 17.78 20.35
N ASP A 34 39.13 18.33 21.39
CA ASP A 34 39.57 18.12 22.78
C ASP A 34 39.12 16.76 23.30
N SER A 35 37.89 16.38 22.97
CA SER A 35 37.31 15.10 23.33
C SER A 35 36.19 14.70 22.39
N LEU A 36 35.94 13.40 22.34
CA LEU A 36 34.84 12.77 21.65
C LEU A 36 33.91 12.17 22.69
N SER A 37 32.60 12.21 22.46
CA SER A 37 31.64 11.48 23.28
C SER A 37 30.52 10.85 22.48
N LEU A 38 30.14 9.64 22.86
CA LEU A 38 28.98 8.92 22.36
C LEU A 38 27.99 8.74 23.51
N ASP A 39 26.80 9.31 23.35
CA ASP A 39 25.69 9.14 24.28
C ASP A 39 24.72 8.11 23.73
N LEU A 40 24.51 7.02 24.47
CA LEU A 40 23.55 5.97 24.18
C LEU A 40 22.30 6.18 25.03
N LEU A 41 21.27 6.77 24.41
CA LEU A 41 20.04 7.18 25.10
C LEU A 41 19.15 5.98 25.48
N ASP A 42 19.36 4.83 24.85
CA ASP A 42 18.64 3.59 25.17
C ASP A 42 19.00 3.00 26.55
N CYS A 43 20.19 3.32 27.07
CA CYS A 43 20.70 2.77 28.32
C CYS A 43 21.36 3.81 29.23
N ASP A 44 21.14 5.11 28.97
CA ASP A 44 21.71 6.24 29.72
C ASP A 44 23.24 6.14 29.91
N ARG A 45 23.94 5.65 28.88
CA ARG A 45 25.40 5.42 28.93
C ARG A 45 26.14 6.42 28.05
N SER A 46 27.11 7.11 28.62
CA SER A 46 28.06 7.95 27.88
C SER A 46 29.44 7.29 27.80
N VAL A 47 30.03 7.33 26.61
CA VAL A 47 31.41 6.91 26.33
C VAL A 47 32.21 8.15 25.94
N VAL A 48 33.39 8.33 26.53
CA VAL A 48 34.29 9.44 26.21
C VAL A 48 35.59 8.88 25.67
N SER A 49 36.16 9.51 24.65
CA SER A 49 37.43 9.14 24.03
C SER A 49 38.24 10.39 23.67
N THR A 50 39.55 10.22 23.60
CA THR A 50 40.50 11.25 23.14
C THR A 50 41.07 10.98 21.75
N ARG A 51 40.81 9.81 21.16
CA ARG A 51 41.35 9.42 19.84
C ARG A 51 40.25 9.15 18.84
N SER A 52 39.41 8.15 19.12
CA SER A 52 38.35 7.73 18.22
C SER A 52 37.24 6.96 18.93
N ILE A 53 36.02 7.12 18.43
CA ILE A 53 34.86 6.31 18.79
C ILE A 53 34.29 5.68 17.52
N GLN A 54 33.98 4.39 17.58
CA GLN A 54 33.25 3.67 16.54
C GLN A 54 32.06 2.95 17.14
N LEU A 55 30.89 3.10 16.53
CA LEU A 55 29.67 2.37 16.83
C LEU A 55 29.18 1.72 15.53
N LEU A 56 28.90 0.42 15.58
CA LEU A 56 28.23 -0.31 14.51
C LEU A 56 27.00 -1.03 15.09
N GLN A 57 25.81 -0.66 14.62
CA GLN A 57 24.62 -1.48 14.77
C GLN A 57 24.56 -2.46 13.59
N ALA A 58 24.76 -3.74 13.87
CA ALA A 58 24.80 -4.77 12.82
C ALA A 58 23.44 -5.41 12.55
N SER A 59 22.56 -5.49 13.54
CA SER A 59 21.23 -6.12 13.45
C SER A 59 20.21 -5.46 14.39
N SER A 60 18.97 -5.93 14.45
CA SER A 60 17.92 -5.37 15.31
C SER A 60 18.16 -5.51 16.82
N GLY A 61 19.06 -6.41 17.23
CA GLY A 61 19.23 -6.83 18.63
C GLY A 61 18.09 -7.69 19.18
N GLY A 62 17.03 -7.95 18.40
CA GLY A 62 15.90 -8.81 18.76
C GLY A 62 16.28 -10.28 18.91
N GLN A 63 15.36 -11.11 19.41
CA GLN A 63 15.61 -12.56 19.54
C GLN A 63 15.81 -13.23 18.18
N ASN A 64 15.08 -12.76 17.17
CA ASN A 64 15.09 -13.28 15.80
C ASN A 64 15.95 -12.41 14.85
N TRP A 65 16.98 -11.73 15.36
CA TRP A 65 17.82 -10.80 14.60
C TRP A 65 18.47 -11.43 13.35
N ASP A 66 18.63 -12.76 13.31
CA ASP A 66 19.16 -13.56 12.20
C ASP A 66 18.04 -14.15 11.33
N SER A 67 16.85 -13.55 11.36
CA SER A 67 15.69 -13.95 10.56
C SER A 67 15.97 -13.99 9.06
N ARG A 68 15.28 -14.90 8.37
CA ARG A 68 15.30 -15.04 6.91
C ARG A 68 14.71 -13.84 6.17
N VAL A 69 14.07 -12.89 6.87
CA VAL A 69 13.65 -11.62 6.29
C VAL A 69 14.83 -10.80 5.73
N HIS A 70 16.05 -11.07 6.22
CA HIS A 70 17.27 -10.35 5.86
C HIS A 70 18.11 -11.00 4.76
N VAL A 71 17.57 -11.98 4.02
CA VAL A 71 18.36 -12.71 3.01
C VAL A 71 18.93 -11.83 1.91
N ASP A 72 20.18 -12.13 1.52
CA ASP A 72 20.86 -11.52 0.39
C ASP A 72 20.53 -12.23 -0.95
N ARG A 73 21.15 -11.80 -2.06
CA ARG A 73 20.99 -12.44 -3.39
C ARG A 73 21.35 -13.92 -3.43
N SER A 74 22.16 -14.38 -2.48
CA SER A 74 22.62 -15.76 -2.35
C SER A 74 21.67 -16.60 -1.48
N GLY A 75 20.67 -15.97 -0.84
CA GLY A 75 19.76 -16.61 0.10
C GLY A 75 20.31 -16.75 1.52
N ASN A 76 21.40 -16.05 1.85
CA ASN A 76 22.03 -16.08 3.17
C ASN A 76 21.70 -14.82 3.96
N VAL A 77 21.62 -14.91 5.28
CA VAL A 77 21.47 -13.74 6.16
C VAL A 77 22.85 -13.10 6.39
N PRO A 78 23.11 -11.86 5.93
CA PRO A 78 24.45 -11.26 5.90
C PRO A 78 24.82 -10.52 7.20
N LEU A 79 24.04 -10.68 8.28
CA LEU A 79 24.19 -9.96 9.54
C LEU A 79 25.26 -10.60 10.41
N SER A 80 26.19 -9.80 10.92
CA SER A 80 27.41 -10.30 11.57
C SER A 80 27.25 -10.72 13.03
N PHE A 81 26.41 -9.99 13.79
CA PHE A 81 26.18 -10.26 15.20
C PHE A 81 24.87 -9.60 15.68
N ARG A 82 24.39 -10.04 16.84
CA ARG A 82 23.19 -9.50 17.50
C ARG A 82 23.47 -8.14 18.13
N GLY A 83 22.78 -7.10 17.67
CA GLY A 83 22.80 -5.77 18.26
C GLY A 83 23.90 -4.86 17.72
N TYR A 84 24.57 -4.13 18.62
CA TYR A 84 25.63 -3.18 18.29
C TYR A 84 26.93 -3.43 19.05
N HIS A 85 28.03 -2.97 18.45
CA HIS A 85 29.36 -2.98 19.03
C HIS A 85 29.91 -1.54 19.09
N VAL A 86 30.50 -1.17 20.22
CA VAL A 86 31.22 0.10 20.40
C VAL A 86 32.68 -0.17 20.68
N GLU A 87 33.56 0.56 19.99
CA GLU A 87 35.00 0.62 20.25
C GLU A 87 35.42 2.07 20.53
N ALA A 88 36.13 2.30 21.63
CA ALA A 88 36.66 3.61 22.02
C ALA A 88 37.99 3.46 22.76
N ASP A 89 39.05 4.10 22.26
CA ASP A 89 40.41 4.07 22.84
C ASP A 89 40.94 2.66 23.21
N GLY A 90 40.57 1.64 22.42
CA GLY A 90 40.97 0.24 22.63
C GLY A 90 40.13 -0.53 23.67
N GLN A 91 39.08 0.09 24.22
CA GLN A 91 38.03 -0.59 24.97
C GLN A 91 36.85 -0.89 24.04
N SER A 92 36.17 -2.00 24.27
CA SER A 92 34.96 -2.33 23.54
C SER A 92 33.88 -2.94 24.41
N PHE A 93 32.64 -2.77 23.98
CA PHE A 93 31.48 -3.39 24.61
C PHE A 93 30.34 -3.52 23.59
N ASP A 94 29.41 -4.42 23.90
CA ASP A 94 28.24 -4.70 23.08
C ASP A 94 26.95 -4.21 23.76
N GLY A 95 25.92 -4.02 22.95
CA GLY A 95 24.54 -3.82 23.40
C GLY A 95 23.54 -4.21 22.32
N LEU A 96 22.25 -3.97 22.54
CA LEU A 96 21.20 -4.49 21.66
C LEU A 96 20.65 -3.47 20.68
N ARG A 97 20.21 -2.29 21.12
CA ARG A 97 19.44 -1.33 20.30
C ARG A 97 19.91 0.09 20.56
N ALA A 98 20.96 0.51 19.87
CA ALA A 98 21.54 1.82 20.11
C ALA A 98 20.58 2.94 19.70
N VAL A 99 20.43 3.93 20.58
CA VAL A 99 19.83 5.23 20.26
C VAL A 99 20.92 6.30 20.46
N PRO A 100 21.83 6.47 19.47
CA PRO A 100 23.08 7.20 19.69
C PRO A 100 23.00 8.69 19.33
N VAL A 101 23.72 9.50 20.11
CA VAL A 101 24.17 10.85 19.75
C VAL A 101 25.69 10.90 19.84
N LEU A 102 26.35 11.17 18.72
CA LEU A 102 27.81 11.25 18.63
C LEU A 102 28.25 12.71 18.61
N ASN A 103 29.24 13.06 19.42
CA ASN A 103 29.69 14.42 19.65
C ASN A 103 31.23 14.54 19.48
N ALA A 104 31.65 15.66 18.89
CA ALA A 104 33.03 16.16 18.92
C ALA A 104 33.07 17.52 19.62
N ASN A 105 33.92 17.64 20.64
CA ASN A 105 34.01 18.81 21.49
C ASN A 105 35.26 19.66 21.17
N PHE A 106 35.09 20.98 21.14
CA PHE A 106 36.09 21.99 20.83
C PHE A 106 35.95 23.15 21.84
N GLY A 107 36.64 23.05 22.96
CA GLY A 107 36.52 23.99 24.07
C GLY A 107 35.10 24.06 24.60
N ASP A 108 34.45 25.21 24.42
CA ASP A 108 33.08 25.51 24.85
C ASP A 108 32.00 25.15 23.82
N LYS A 109 32.38 24.57 22.67
CA LYS A 109 31.48 24.22 21.57
C LYS A 109 31.52 22.73 21.30
N SER A 110 30.40 22.21 20.81
CA SER A 110 30.32 20.85 20.29
C SER A 110 29.68 20.80 18.92
N LEU A 111 30.10 19.84 18.11
CA LEU A 111 29.43 19.39 16.91
C LEU A 111 28.88 18.00 17.20
N SER A 112 27.60 17.77 16.90
CA SER A 112 26.95 16.50 17.22
C SER A 112 26.03 16.03 16.11
N ILE A 113 25.92 14.72 15.97
CA ILE A 113 25.06 14.05 14.98
C ILE A 113 24.20 13.00 15.65
N GLY A 114 22.95 12.93 15.21
CA GLY A 114 21.98 11.93 15.64
C GLY A 114 21.13 11.49 14.45
N CYS A 115 20.76 10.22 14.41
CA CYS A 115 19.94 9.65 13.34
C CYS A 115 18.67 9.07 13.93
N ARG A 116 17.52 9.43 13.38
CA ARG A 116 16.26 8.81 13.76
C ARG A 116 16.25 7.37 13.27
N TYR A 117 15.61 6.49 14.04
CA TYR A 117 15.47 5.07 13.72
C TYR A 117 16.81 4.37 13.44
N PHE A 118 17.86 4.73 14.19
CA PHE A 118 19.23 4.27 13.96
C PHE A 118 19.34 2.74 14.02
N TRP A 119 18.83 2.12 15.09
CA TRP A 119 18.86 0.68 15.21
C TRP A 119 17.80 -0.01 14.37
N GLN A 120 16.63 0.62 14.18
CA GLN A 120 15.54 0.05 13.39
C GLN A 120 15.89 -0.05 11.91
N ASN A 121 16.70 0.86 11.36
CA ASN A 121 17.13 0.85 9.96
C ASN A 121 18.52 0.22 9.76
N PHE A 122 18.95 -0.67 10.64
CA PHE A 122 20.27 -1.30 10.53
C PHE A 122 20.52 -1.92 9.12
N PRO A 123 21.79 -2.10 8.72
CA PRO A 123 22.99 -1.73 9.47
C PRO A 123 23.24 -0.22 9.44
N SER A 124 23.69 0.32 10.57
CA SER A 124 23.97 1.75 10.73
C SER A 124 25.26 1.92 11.53
N SER A 125 26.04 2.97 11.26
CA SER A 125 27.26 3.23 12.02
C SER A 125 27.47 4.71 12.35
N MET A 126 28.22 4.95 13.42
CA MET A 126 28.73 6.26 13.77
C MET A 126 30.23 6.15 14.04
N PHE A 127 31.01 7.08 13.52
CA PHE A 127 32.45 7.13 13.74
C PHE A 127 32.88 8.58 14.02
N ALA A 128 33.77 8.75 14.99
CA ALA A 128 34.40 10.03 15.28
C ALA A 128 35.89 9.84 15.50
N ASP A 129 36.68 10.81 15.05
CA ASP A 129 38.11 10.95 15.34
C ASP A 129 38.51 12.43 15.37
N SER A 130 39.81 12.71 15.32
CA SER A 130 40.34 14.07 15.25
C SER A 130 39.99 14.83 13.95
N GLU A 131 39.58 14.15 12.89
CA GLU A 131 39.23 14.76 11.60
C GLU A 131 37.75 15.14 11.53
N GLY A 132 36.88 14.46 12.26
CA GLY A 132 35.47 14.83 12.38
C GLY A 132 34.53 13.69 12.74
N LEU A 133 33.26 13.86 12.34
CA LEU A 133 32.18 12.89 12.59
C LEU A 133 31.74 12.25 11.27
N ARG A 134 31.33 10.98 11.32
CA ARG A 134 30.76 10.24 10.20
C ARG A 134 29.55 9.42 10.65
N LEU A 135 28.47 9.51 9.89
CA LEU A 135 27.29 8.65 10.00
C LEU A 135 27.25 7.73 8.78
N GLY A 136 27.35 6.42 9.00
CA GLY A 136 27.15 5.41 7.97
C GLY A 136 25.67 5.04 7.88
N LEU A 137 25.04 5.40 6.76
CA LEU A 137 23.65 5.05 6.44
C LEU A 137 23.57 3.67 5.77
N PHE A 138 24.58 3.34 4.96
CA PHE A 138 24.94 1.98 4.57
C PHE A 138 26.42 1.79 4.88
N PRO A 139 26.76 1.33 6.10
CA PRO A 139 28.16 1.16 6.48
C PRO A 139 28.80 0.04 5.66
N ARG A 140 30.10 0.17 5.39
CA ARG A 140 30.87 -0.88 4.74
C ARG A 140 30.86 -2.15 5.59
N ARG A 141 30.52 -3.29 4.97
CA ARG A 141 30.53 -4.60 5.63
C ARG A 141 31.54 -5.56 4.99
N PRO A 142 32.14 -6.48 5.77
CA PRO A 142 32.95 -7.57 5.23
C PRO A 142 32.16 -8.50 4.30
N THR A 143 30.84 -8.62 4.52
CA THR A 143 29.92 -9.49 3.77
C THR A 143 29.47 -8.90 2.43
N GLY A 144 29.85 -7.66 2.10
CA GLY A 144 29.46 -6.95 0.88
C GLY A 144 28.51 -5.76 1.14
N GLY A 145 28.27 -4.98 0.09
CA GLY A 145 27.39 -3.81 0.12
C GLY A 145 25.90 -4.13 0.25
N GLU A 146 25.08 -3.09 0.36
CA GLU A 146 23.63 -3.21 0.30
C GLU A 146 23.15 -3.24 -1.14
N GLU A 147 22.26 -4.18 -1.46
CA GLU A 147 21.67 -4.27 -2.80
C GLU A 147 20.32 -3.58 -2.84
N LEU A 148 20.17 -2.65 -3.78
CA LEU A 148 18.90 -2.03 -4.15
C LEU A 148 18.31 -2.81 -5.33
N GLN A 149 17.09 -3.35 -5.15
CA GLN A 149 16.30 -3.87 -6.26
C GLN A 149 15.89 -2.70 -7.17
N GLY A 150 15.67 -2.99 -8.46
CA GLY A 150 15.26 -1.96 -9.42
C GLY A 150 14.14 -1.07 -8.87
N GLY A 151 14.32 0.25 -8.95
CA GLY A 151 13.34 1.25 -8.51
C GLY A 151 13.14 1.38 -7.00
N GLU A 152 13.92 0.69 -6.15
CA GLU A 152 13.95 0.97 -4.70
C GLU A 152 14.55 2.35 -4.42
N GLN A 153 14.01 3.02 -3.43
CA GLN A 153 14.61 4.17 -2.78
C GLN A 153 14.66 3.93 -1.27
N LYS A 154 15.46 4.73 -0.56
CA LYS A 154 15.42 4.77 0.90
C LYS A 154 15.74 6.17 1.38
N THR A 155 14.91 6.67 2.28
CA THR A 155 15.12 7.95 2.96
C THR A 155 15.60 7.70 4.39
N PHE A 156 16.67 8.40 4.78
CA PHE A 156 17.17 8.45 6.15
C PHE A 156 17.01 9.86 6.71
N GLU A 157 16.62 9.97 7.98
CA GLU A 157 16.43 11.26 8.65
C GLU A 157 17.46 11.40 9.78
N PHE A 158 18.36 12.38 9.65
CA PHE A 158 19.36 12.68 10.66
C PHE A 158 19.44 14.19 10.88
N ALA A 159 19.92 14.58 12.06
CA ALA A 159 20.08 15.97 12.45
C ALA A 159 21.49 16.22 12.96
N VAL A 160 21.95 17.46 12.79
CA VAL A 160 23.25 17.93 13.23
C VAL A 160 23.04 19.15 14.11
N ALA A 161 23.68 19.14 15.27
CA ALA A 161 23.72 20.28 16.19
C ALA A 161 25.13 20.84 16.26
N TYR A 162 25.26 22.18 16.23
CA TYR A 162 26.51 22.87 16.46
C TYR A 162 26.31 23.97 17.51
N GLY A 163 27.20 24.02 18.50
CA GLY A 163 27.22 25.08 19.51
C GLY A 163 26.51 24.71 20.81
N SER A 164 25.46 25.46 21.18
CA SER A 164 24.90 25.51 22.53
C SER A 164 24.26 24.20 23.04
N GLU A 165 24.18 24.06 24.37
CA GLU A 165 23.42 23.00 25.07
C GLU A 165 21.96 22.88 24.60
N THR A 166 21.30 24.00 24.28
CA THR A 166 19.93 24.00 23.75
C THR A 166 19.83 23.27 22.40
N ALA A 167 20.82 23.41 21.52
CA ALA A 167 20.86 22.69 20.25
C ALA A 167 21.04 21.17 20.49
N GLN A 168 21.88 20.80 21.46
CA GLN A 168 22.09 19.41 21.86
C GLN A 168 20.83 18.77 22.45
N SER A 169 20.10 19.49 23.30
CA SER A 169 18.82 19.03 23.83
C SER A 169 17.78 18.79 22.71
N LYS A 170 17.71 19.68 21.71
CA LYS A 170 16.83 19.48 20.55
C LYS A 170 17.24 18.27 19.71
N LEU A 171 18.53 18.02 19.55
CA LEU A 171 19.04 16.85 18.84
C LEU A 171 18.68 15.55 19.57
N ARG A 172 18.87 15.49 20.89
CA ARG A 172 18.47 14.33 21.70
C ARG A 172 16.97 14.04 21.55
N LYS A 173 16.13 15.07 21.69
CA LYS A 173 14.69 14.94 21.45
C LYS A 173 14.37 14.45 20.04
N PHE A 174 15.07 14.92 19.01
CA PHE A 174 14.87 14.45 17.63
C PHE A 174 15.16 12.95 17.48
N VAL A 175 16.23 12.46 18.12
CA VAL A 175 16.63 11.04 18.05
C VAL A 175 15.70 10.15 18.90
N GLU A 176 15.27 10.63 20.07
CA GLU A 176 14.31 9.94 20.96
C GLU A 176 12.87 9.97 20.42
N SER A 177 12.51 11.03 19.68
CA SER A 177 11.19 11.15 19.10
C SER A 177 10.99 10.14 17.98
N ASP A 178 9.92 9.38 18.08
CA ASP A 178 9.31 8.80 16.90
C ASP A 178 8.87 9.95 15.98
N ALA A 179 8.91 9.73 14.66
CA ALA A 179 8.48 10.72 13.65
C ALA A 179 7.00 11.17 13.81
N ALA A 180 6.30 10.56 14.76
CA ALA A 180 4.97 10.78 15.28
C ALA A 180 4.80 12.02 16.19
N ASP A 181 5.83 12.83 16.44
CA ASP A 181 5.62 14.19 16.98
C ASP A 181 4.99 15.08 15.89
N ALA A 182 3.75 14.73 15.55
CA ALA A 182 2.87 15.54 14.73
C ALA A 182 2.87 16.93 15.36
N ALA A 183 3.15 17.94 14.54
CA ALA A 183 2.78 19.30 14.89
C ALA A 183 1.36 19.23 15.43
N SER A 184 1.11 19.84 16.59
CA SER A 184 -0.22 19.91 17.17
C SER A 184 -1.19 20.40 16.09
N CYS A 185 -1.83 19.48 15.36
CA CYS A 185 -3.00 19.79 14.58
C CYS A 185 -4.05 19.99 15.64
N ALA A 186 -4.02 21.21 16.17
CA ALA A 186 -4.94 21.72 17.13
C ALA A 186 -6.31 21.53 16.50
N SER A 187 -7.10 20.69 17.16
CA SER A 187 -8.48 20.36 16.84
C SER A 187 -8.70 19.47 15.61
N THR A 188 -9.37 18.35 15.87
CA THR A 188 -10.29 17.66 14.95
C THR A 188 -11.29 18.62 14.26
N ASP A 189 -11.41 19.86 14.73
CA ASP A 189 -12.28 20.89 14.15
C ASP A 189 -11.72 21.50 12.84
N SER A 190 -10.42 21.33 12.56
CA SER A 190 -9.77 21.91 11.38
C SER A 190 -9.70 21.00 10.15
N VAL A 191 -9.86 19.69 10.34
CA VAL A 191 -9.91 18.69 9.25
C VAL A 191 -11.29 18.04 9.26
N SER A 192 -12.20 18.55 8.45
CA SER A 192 -13.52 17.92 8.26
C SER A 192 -13.37 16.66 7.40
N TRP A 193 -13.00 15.53 8.05
CA TRP A 193 -13.04 14.22 7.41
C TRP A 193 -14.47 13.65 7.52
N PRO A 194 -15.15 13.32 6.41
CA PRO A 194 -16.51 12.81 6.46
C PRO A 194 -16.65 11.59 7.37
N TYR A 195 -17.69 11.60 8.22
CA TYR A 195 -18.08 10.49 9.13
C TYR A 195 -17.14 10.23 10.30
N LEU A 196 -16.03 10.98 10.41
CA LEU A 196 -15.05 10.75 11.47
C LEU A 196 -15.61 11.22 12.81
N THR A 197 -15.90 10.27 13.68
CA THR A 197 -16.29 10.52 15.07
C THR A 197 -15.19 10.07 16.03
N PRO A 198 -14.88 10.85 17.09
CA PRO A 198 -14.03 10.38 18.18
C PRO A 198 -14.57 9.07 18.76
N ARG A 199 -13.68 8.15 19.16
CA ARG A 199 -14.08 6.95 19.88
C ARG A 199 -14.76 7.37 21.19
N SER A 200 -15.93 6.80 21.46
CA SER A 200 -16.78 7.19 22.59
C SER A 200 -17.32 5.95 23.33
N ASP A 201 -18.03 6.16 24.45
CA ASP A 201 -18.74 5.08 25.15
C ASP A 201 -19.89 4.49 24.31
N ALA A 202 -20.34 5.20 23.27
CA ALA A 202 -21.37 4.73 22.33
C ALA A 202 -20.80 3.84 21.22
N SER A 203 -19.48 3.83 21.00
CA SER A 203 -18.84 2.97 20.02
C SER A 203 -19.04 1.47 20.37
N ASP A 204 -19.23 0.62 19.36
CA ASP A 204 -19.44 -0.82 19.58
C ASP A 204 -18.17 -1.47 20.13
N LYS A 205 -18.23 -1.89 21.40
CA LYS A 205 -17.09 -2.44 22.14
C LYS A 205 -16.50 -3.70 21.50
N ARG A 206 -17.30 -4.51 20.79
CA ARG A 206 -16.82 -5.72 20.10
C ARG A 206 -15.97 -5.31 18.89
N TYR A 207 -16.44 -4.34 18.11
CA TYR A 207 -15.68 -3.78 16.99
C TYR A 207 -14.38 -3.12 17.46
N GLU A 208 -14.44 -2.28 18.49
CA GLU A 208 -13.24 -1.62 19.02
C GLU A 208 -12.20 -2.61 19.56
N ALA A 209 -12.64 -3.73 20.15
CA ALA A 209 -11.74 -4.81 20.58
C ALA A 209 -11.03 -5.51 19.40
N LEU A 210 -11.68 -5.66 18.24
CA LEU A 210 -11.08 -6.18 17.01
C LEU A 210 -10.05 -5.20 16.44
N VAL A 211 -10.38 -3.90 16.42
CA VAL A 211 -9.47 -2.82 16.01
C VAL A 211 -8.23 -2.78 16.89
N ASN A 212 -8.41 -2.85 18.21
CA ASN A 212 -7.32 -2.76 19.17
C ASN A 212 -6.32 -3.93 19.08
N GLN A 213 -6.66 -5.06 18.46
CA GLN A 213 -5.70 -6.14 18.19
C GLN A 213 -4.47 -5.67 17.42
N ALA A 214 -4.55 -4.56 16.67
CA ALA A 214 -3.40 -3.98 15.98
C ALA A 214 -2.30 -3.49 16.95
N ILE A 215 -2.66 -3.05 18.16
CA ILE A 215 -1.75 -2.37 19.11
C ILE A 215 -1.77 -2.97 20.53
N GLU A 216 -2.66 -3.92 20.80
CA GLU A 216 -2.83 -4.58 22.09
C GLU A 216 -2.70 -6.11 21.96
N GLY A 217 -2.11 -6.74 22.97
CA GLY A 217 -1.95 -8.19 23.05
C GLY A 217 -0.72 -8.76 22.34
N ASP A 218 -0.55 -10.08 22.44
CA ASP A 218 0.63 -10.82 22.00
C ASP A 218 0.73 -10.99 20.47
N ASP A 219 -0.33 -10.60 19.76
CA ASP A 219 -0.41 -10.56 18.29
C ASP A 219 -0.58 -9.14 17.75
N SER A 220 -0.22 -8.11 18.52
CA SER A 220 -0.14 -6.75 17.99
C SER A 220 0.88 -6.63 16.85
N PHE A 221 0.76 -5.60 16.01
CA PHE A 221 1.75 -5.36 14.95
C PHE A 221 3.15 -5.08 15.49
N PHE A 222 3.26 -4.55 16.72
CA PHE A 222 4.54 -4.41 17.41
C PHE A 222 5.14 -5.78 17.74
N THR A 223 4.37 -6.68 18.33
CA THR A 223 4.85 -8.04 18.67
C THR A 223 5.16 -8.86 17.42
N LYS A 224 4.34 -8.73 16.36
CA LYS A 224 4.58 -9.40 15.09
C LYS A 224 5.87 -8.95 14.41
N ARG A 225 6.17 -7.65 14.46
CA ARG A 225 7.43 -7.09 13.96
C ARG A 225 8.64 -7.77 14.61
N GLU A 226 8.59 -8.02 15.92
CA GLU A 226 9.64 -8.73 16.67
C GLU A 226 9.72 -10.24 16.31
N LYS A 227 8.60 -10.89 15.99
CA LYS A 227 8.54 -12.33 15.65
C LYS A 227 9.30 -12.66 14.37
N VAL A 228 9.19 -11.82 13.34
CA VAL A 228 9.89 -12.01 12.05
C VAL A 228 11.10 -11.11 11.86
N ASP A 229 11.37 -10.24 12.83
CA ASP A 229 12.42 -9.22 12.77
C ASP A 229 12.25 -8.26 11.58
N GLU A 230 11.03 -7.75 11.40
CA GLU A 230 10.63 -6.78 10.34
C GLU A 230 11.20 -5.38 10.63
N TYR A 231 12.53 -5.36 10.71
CA TYR A 231 13.44 -4.25 10.92
C TYR A 231 14.50 -4.28 9.80
N GLY A 232 15.44 -3.35 9.86
CA GLY A 232 16.47 -3.16 8.85
C GLY A 232 16.04 -2.15 7.79
N TRP A 233 17.02 -1.60 7.07
CA TRP A 233 16.79 -0.49 6.14
C TRP A 233 15.70 -0.76 5.09
N ARG A 234 15.59 -2.01 4.64
CA ARG A 234 14.60 -2.42 3.63
C ARG A 234 13.24 -2.70 4.26
N ASN A 235 13.16 -3.37 5.41
CA ASN A 235 11.90 -3.92 5.91
C ASN A 235 11.19 -3.01 6.92
N PHE A 236 11.95 -2.20 7.67
CA PHE A 236 11.37 -1.40 8.76
C PHE A 236 10.29 -0.45 8.25
N GLY A 237 9.08 -0.66 8.77
CA GLY A 237 7.89 0.13 8.49
C GLY A 237 6.72 -0.69 7.98
N ASP A 238 6.98 -1.78 7.23
CA ASP A 238 5.92 -2.69 6.79
C ASP A 238 5.34 -3.52 7.96
N VAL A 239 4.30 -4.28 7.65
CA VAL A 239 3.68 -5.25 8.56
C VAL A 239 3.77 -6.66 8.00
N TRP A 240 4.05 -7.61 8.89
CA TRP A 240 4.13 -9.03 8.54
C TRP A 240 2.77 -9.55 8.05
N GLY A 241 2.73 -10.07 6.83
CA GLY A 241 1.59 -10.73 6.21
C GLY A 241 1.34 -12.15 6.75
N ASP A 242 1.28 -12.31 8.08
CA ASP A 242 1.14 -13.57 8.83
C ASP A 242 -0.05 -14.46 8.42
N HIS A 243 -1.10 -13.87 7.85
CA HIS A 243 -2.23 -14.60 7.27
C HIS A 243 -1.85 -15.48 6.08
N GLU A 244 -0.75 -15.15 5.38
CA GLU A 244 -0.17 -16.03 4.36
C GLU A 244 0.60 -17.19 4.99
N ALA A 245 0.96 -17.11 6.27
CA ALA A 245 1.65 -18.16 7.00
C ALA A 245 0.70 -19.13 7.73
N VAL A 246 -0.63 -18.96 7.64
CA VAL A 246 -1.60 -19.74 8.43
C VAL A 246 -1.54 -21.26 8.19
N PHE A 247 -1.09 -21.68 7.00
CA PHE A 247 -0.93 -23.10 6.64
C PHE A 247 0.53 -23.59 6.70
N HIS A 248 1.45 -22.71 7.08
CA HIS A 248 2.87 -23.04 7.15
C HIS A 248 3.14 -24.02 8.29
N LYS A 249 3.94 -25.06 8.01
CA LYS A 249 4.29 -26.12 8.97
C LYS A 249 5.79 -26.18 9.28
N GLY A 250 6.58 -25.25 8.74
CA GLY A 250 8.02 -25.20 8.99
C GLY A 250 8.34 -24.62 10.37
N ASP A 251 9.55 -24.93 10.84
CA ASP A 251 10.01 -24.52 12.18
C ASP A 251 10.34 -23.01 12.29
N SER A 252 10.64 -22.36 11.16
CA SER A 252 10.86 -20.90 11.09
C SER A 252 9.62 -20.21 10.51
N PRO A 253 9.29 -18.97 10.94
CA PRO A 253 8.20 -18.21 10.36
C PRO A 253 8.34 -18.07 8.84
N LEU A 254 7.21 -18.19 8.12
CA LEU A 254 7.15 -17.86 6.69
C LEU A 254 7.17 -16.34 6.54
N ILE A 255 8.13 -15.83 5.76
CA ILE A 255 8.28 -14.40 5.54
C ILE A 255 7.31 -13.94 4.45
N SER A 256 6.50 -12.95 4.79
CA SER A 256 5.51 -12.33 3.89
C SER A 256 5.34 -10.86 4.26
N HIS A 257 5.41 -9.97 3.28
CA HIS A 257 5.32 -8.52 3.44
C HIS A 257 3.98 -8.05 2.91
N TYR A 258 3.29 -7.17 3.64
CA TYR A 258 1.92 -6.80 3.33
C TYR A 258 1.81 -5.61 2.36
N ASN A 259 2.90 -4.86 2.16
CA ASN A 259 3.06 -3.81 1.16
C ASN A 259 1.86 -2.84 1.07
N ASN A 260 1.43 -2.32 2.22
CA ASN A 260 0.30 -1.38 2.34
C ASN A 260 -1.03 -1.88 1.76
N GLN A 261 -1.24 -3.20 1.65
CA GLN A 261 -2.49 -3.74 1.12
C GLN A 261 -3.69 -3.22 1.92
N TYR A 262 -4.71 -2.75 1.19
CA TYR A 262 -5.91 -2.11 1.74
C TYR A 262 -5.63 -0.83 2.55
N ASP A 263 -4.52 -0.14 2.27
CA ASP A 263 -4.13 1.14 2.87
C ASP A 263 -3.98 1.03 4.40
N CYS A 264 -2.94 0.31 4.84
CA CYS A 264 -2.57 0.21 6.26
C CYS A 264 -2.33 1.60 6.86
N THR A 265 -1.64 2.44 6.09
CA THR A 265 -1.34 3.82 6.46
C THR A 265 -2.63 4.59 6.78
N LEU A 266 -3.67 4.46 5.94
CA LEU A 266 -4.98 5.05 6.21
C LEU A 266 -5.62 4.49 7.48
N GLY A 267 -5.64 3.17 7.62
CA GLY A 267 -6.22 2.51 8.80
C GLY A 267 -5.62 3.01 10.11
N PHE A 268 -4.28 3.09 10.19
CA PHE A 268 -3.60 3.64 11.35
C PHE A 268 -3.92 5.13 11.57
N GLY A 269 -3.93 5.93 10.51
CA GLY A 269 -4.25 7.36 10.59
C GLY A 269 -5.67 7.63 11.09
N ILE A 270 -6.66 6.86 10.63
CA ILE A 270 -8.04 6.94 11.10
C ILE A 270 -8.11 6.65 12.60
N GLN A 271 -7.48 5.55 13.06
CA GLN A 271 -7.54 5.21 14.48
C GLN A 271 -6.79 6.22 15.36
N TYR A 272 -5.69 6.81 14.88
CA TYR A 272 -5.06 7.94 15.56
C TYR A 272 -6.04 9.12 15.70
N LEU A 273 -6.68 9.54 14.60
CA LEU A 273 -7.61 10.66 14.61
C LEU A 273 -8.84 10.42 15.52
N ARG A 274 -9.28 9.16 15.66
CA ARG A 274 -10.40 8.78 16.54
C ARG A 274 -10.02 8.73 18.01
N THR A 275 -8.77 8.43 18.36
CA THR A 275 -8.38 8.06 19.74
C THR A 275 -7.33 8.96 20.36
N GLY A 276 -6.52 9.65 19.56
CA GLY A 276 -5.33 10.38 20.01
C GLY A 276 -4.18 9.49 20.48
N ASP A 277 -4.30 8.16 20.40
CA ASP A 277 -3.27 7.23 20.87
C ASP A 277 -2.06 7.21 19.92
N LYS A 278 -0.91 7.67 20.42
CA LYS A 278 0.32 7.83 19.63
C LYS A 278 0.87 6.52 19.06
N ARG A 279 0.52 5.36 19.64
CA ARG A 279 0.92 4.05 19.11
C ARG A 279 0.44 3.84 17.66
N TRP A 280 -0.68 4.46 17.27
CA TRP A 280 -1.12 4.45 15.89
C TRP A 280 -0.19 5.21 14.96
N LEU A 281 0.38 6.34 15.41
CA LEU A 281 1.37 7.09 14.62
C LEU A 281 2.71 6.34 14.52
N GLU A 282 3.10 5.62 15.58
CA GLU A 282 4.28 4.75 15.58
C GLU A 282 4.19 3.62 14.54
N LEU A 283 2.97 3.18 14.18
CA LEU A 283 2.73 2.29 13.04
C LEU A 283 2.60 3.07 11.72
N MET A 284 1.83 4.16 11.72
CA MET A 284 1.47 4.91 10.51
C MET A 284 2.68 5.52 9.80
N ILE A 285 3.56 6.21 10.52
CA ILE A 285 4.62 7.00 9.87
C ILE A 285 5.70 6.10 9.24
N PRO A 286 6.23 5.08 9.94
CA PRO A 286 7.12 4.11 9.31
C PRO A 286 6.47 3.38 8.13
N MET A 287 5.17 3.02 8.23
CA MET A 287 4.42 2.39 7.14
C MET A 287 4.33 3.30 5.91
N ALA A 288 4.01 4.59 6.10
CA ALA A 288 3.93 5.57 5.05
C ALA A 288 5.28 5.78 4.34
N ASP A 289 6.36 5.87 5.12
CA ASP A 289 7.72 6.02 4.62
C ASP A 289 8.16 4.77 3.85
N HIS A 290 7.93 3.57 4.41
CA HIS A 290 8.28 2.29 3.79
C HIS A 290 7.54 2.08 2.47
N ALA A 291 6.21 2.23 2.45
CA ALA A 291 5.41 2.01 1.26
C ALA A 291 5.80 2.96 0.13
N TRP A 292 6.22 4.19 0.48
CA TRP A 292 6.70 5.14 -0.50
C TRP A 292 8.10 4.77 -0.99
N ASP A 293 9.05 4.52 -0.10
CA ASP A 293 10.46 4.30 -0.47
C ASP A 293 10.70 2.93 -1.14
N ILE A 294 10.13 1.87 -0.57
CA ILE A 294 10.43 0.47 -0.90
C ILE A 294 9.36 -0.09 -1.83
N ASP A 295 8.08 -0.05 -1.45
CA ASP A 295 7.01 -0.73 -2.20
C ASP A 295 6.61 -0.01 -3.49
N THR A 296 6.90 1.28 -3.63
CA THR A 296 6.61 2.02 -4.86
C THR A 296 7.74 1.88 -5.87
N TYR A 297 7.40 1.67 -7.14
CA TYR A 297 8.39 1.49 -8.21
C TYR A 297 8.84 2.82 -8.80
N HIS A 298 9.96 3.36 -8.31
CA HIS A 298 10.48 4.68 -8.71
C HIS A 298 11.24 4.66 -10.04
N THR A 299 10.53 4.44 -11.14
CA THR A 299 11.09 4.54 -12.49
C THR A 299 10.05 4.99 -13.50
N ASP A 300 10.51 5.66 -14.55
CA ASP A 300 9.76 5.99 -15.77
C ASP A 300 10.29 5.24 -17.01
N GLN A 301 11.25 4.33 -16.83
CA GLN A 301 12.00 3.68 -17.90
C GLN A 301 11.62 2.22 -18.16
N ASP A 302 10.56 1.72 -17.52
CA ASP A 302 10.04 0.35 -17.74
C ASP A 302 8.71 0.35 -18.52
N LYS A 303 8.00 -0.78 -18.54
CA LYS A 303 6.66 -0.90 -19.12
C LYS A 303 5.75 0.13 -18.46
N LEU A 304 4.89 0.74 -19.29
CA LEU A 304 3.95 1.76 -18.86
C LEU A 304 3.17 1.38 -17.60
N VAL A 305 2.69 0.13 -17.53
CA VAL A 305 1.89 -0.39 -16.41
C VAL A 305 2.67 -0.53 -15.10
N TYR A 306 4.01 -0.55 -15.11
CA TYR A 306 4.81 -0.65 -13.89
C TYR A 306 5.23 0.72 -13.35
N ASN A 307 5.54 1.66 -14.24
CA ASN A 307 6.20 2.92 -13.91
C ASN A 307 5.43 3.77 -12.88
N GLY A 308 6.00 3.91 -11.69
CA GLY A 308 5.44 4.67 -10.56
C GLY A 308 4.25 4.01 -9.87
N GLY A 309 4.02 2.72 -10.07
CA GLY A 309 2.98 1.98 -9.35
C GLY A 309 3.49 1.36 -8.06
N LEU A 310 2.57 1.01 -7.15
CA LEU A 310 2.84 0.24 -5.93
C LEU A 310 2.89 -1.26 -6.25
N PHE A 311 3.90 -1.96 -5.73
CA PHE A 311 3.95 -3.43 -5.75
C PHE A 311 2.86 -4.03 -4.83
N TRP A 312 2.39 -5.22 -5.20
CA TRP A 312 1.49 -5.99 -4.36
C TRP A 312 2.28 -6.66 -3.22
N HIS A 313 1.61 -6.99 -2.11
CA HIS A 313 2.12 -7.90 -1.08
C HIS A 313 2.77 -9.15 -1.67
N THR A 314 3.61 -9.78 -0.87
CA THR A 314 4.31 -11.00 -1.26
C THR A 314 3.36 -12.15 -1.58
N TYR A 315 3.84 -13.12 -2.33
CA TYR A 315 3.01 -14.18 -2.89
C TYR A 315 2.15 -14.94 -1.86
N HIS A 316 0.99 -15.41 -2.31
CA HIS A 316 0.06 -16.14 -1.45
C HIS A 316 0.66 -17.46 -0.96
N TYR A 317 0.63 -17.67 0.35
CA TYR A 317 1.08 -18.89 1.01
C TYR A 317 2.50 -19.35 0.66
N ALA A 318 3.40 -18.42 0.33
CA ALA A 318 4.80 -18.73 0.06
C ALA A 318 5.76 -17.69 0.63
N ASP A 319 6.98 -18.14 0.91
CA ASP A 319 8.05 -17.32 1.44
C ASP A 319 8.53 -16.28 0.40
N ALA A 320 8.65 -15.02 0.81
CA ALA A 320 9.10 -13.91 -0.03
C ALA A 320 10.51 -14.12 -0.59
N HIS A 321 11.37 -14.85 0.12
CA HIS A 321 12.74 -15.17 -0.27
C HIS A 321 13.50 -13.95 -0.85
N THR A 322 14.25 -14.15 -1.94
CA THR A 322 15.00 -13.11 -2.64
C THR A 322 14.15 -12.07 -3.36
N SER A 323 12.82 -12.21 -3.44
CA SER A 323 11.98 -11.11 -3.95
C SER A 323 11.81 -9.99 -2.95
N THR A 324 11.92 -10.30 -1.65
CA THR A 324 11.62 -9.38 -0.56
C THR A 324 10.30 -8.65 -0.82
N HIS A 325 10.27 -7.32 -0.93
CA HIS A 325 9.04 -6.54 -1.16
C HIS A 325 8.57 -6.51 -2.63
N ARG A 326 9.11 -7.33 -3.52
CA ARG A 326 8.79 -7.33 -4.97
C ARG A 326 7.85 -8.45 -5.42
N SER A 327 6.90 -8.78 -4.54
CA SER A 327 5.82 -9.76 -4.73
C SER A 327 6.27 -11.22 -4.95
N TYR A 328 6.78 -11.57 -6.14
CA TYR A 328 6.99 -12.97 -6.55
C TYR A 328 8.48 -13.33 -6.58
N PRO A 329 8.94 -14.35 -5.83
CA PRO A 329 10.31 -14.84 -5.91
C PRO A 329 10.56 -15.79 -7.08
N LYS A 330 11.78 -15.74 -7.61
CA LYS A 330 12.22 -16.55 -8.76
C LYS A 330 12.25 -18.05 -8.49
N ASN A 331 12.33 -18.47 -7.22
CA ASN A 331 12.34 -19.88 -6.83
C ASN A 331 10.94 -20.51 -6.94
N LEU A 332 9.86 -19.70 -6.93
CA LEU A 332 8.51 -20.11 -7.27
C LEU A 332 8.34 -20.15 -8.80
N ARG A 333 9.19 -20.94 -9.45
CA ARG A 333 8.94 -21.40 -10.82
C ARG A 333 8.37 -22.80 -10.70
N ILE A 334 7.07 -22.93 -11.03
CA ILE A 334 6.38 -24.19 -11.37
C ILE A 334 5.67 -24.86 -10.16
N SER A 335 4.34 -24.72 -10.13
CA SER A 335 3.33 -25.74 -9.78
C SER A 335 3.56 -26.66 -8.56
N GLU A 336 4.06 -26.16 -7.44
CA GLU A 336 3.83 -26.84 -6.16
C GLU A 336 2.52 -26.29 -5.59
N GLY A 337 1.56 -27.19 -5.33
CA GLY A 337 0.21 -26.83 -4.91
C GLY A 337 0.23 -25.89 -3.70
N MET A 338 -0.61 -24.87 -3.73
CA MET A 338 -0.76 -23.98 -2.58
C MET A 338 -1.24 -24.81 -1.37
N GLN A 339 -0.50 -24.76 -0.25
CA GLN A 339 -0.82 -25.58 0.90
C GLN A 339 -2.11 -25.11 1.59
N GLY A 340 -2.91 -26.06 2.06
CA GLY A 340 -4.06 -25.80 2.95
C GLY A 340 -5.34 -25.28 2.31
N GLY A 341 -5.39 -25.13 0.97
CA GLY A 341 -6.59 -24.70 0.25
C GLY A 341 -7.29 -25.84 -0.48
N THR A 342 -8.54 -25.59 -0.88
CA THR A 342 -9.28 -26.44 -1.83
C THR A 342 -8.49 -26.51 -3.14
N ASP A 343 -8.34 -27.72 -3.69
CA ASP A 343 -7.68 -27.88 -4.99
C ASP A 343 -8.46 -27.08 -6.04
N LEU A 344 -7.77 -26.28 -6.86
CA LEU A 344 -8.41 -25.45 -7.88
C LEU A 344 -9.28 -26.29 -8.82
N SER A 345 -8.89 -27.53 -9.13
CA SER A 345 -9.70 -28.42 -9.97
C SER A 345 -11.08 -28.73 -9.36
N GLU A 346 -11.21 -28.72 -8.04
CA GLU A 346 -12.49 -28.93 -7.33
C GLU A 346 -13.43 -27.72 -7.44
N LEU A 347 -12.91 -26.53 -7.78
CA LEU A 347 -13.68 -25.30 -8.00
C LEU A 347 -14.19 -25.15 -9.45
N GLY A 348 -13.97 -26.15 -10.31
CA GLY A 348 -14.46 -26.16 -11.70
C GLY A 348 -13.97 -24.94 -12.52
N GLN A 349 -14.89 -24.27 -13.24
CA GLN A 349 -14.54 -23.12 -14.09
C GLN A 349 -13.95 -21.93 -13.30
N THR A 350 -14.36 -21.75 -12.04
CA THR A 350 -13.77 -20.75 -11.15
C THR A 350 -12.30 -21.10 -10.89
N GLY A 351 -12.01 -22.37 -10.61
CA GLY A 351 -10.67 -22.90 -10.47
C GLY A 351 -9.79 -22.73 -11.70
N ASP A 352 -10.33 -23.02 -12.89
CA ASP A 352 -9.61 -22.82 -14.16
C ASP A 352 -9.23 -21.34 -14.38
N THR A 353 -10.09 -20.42 -13.96
CA THR A 353 -9.85 -18.97 -14.04
C THR A 353 -8.80 -18.53 -13.04
N LEU A 354 -8.95 -18.96 -11.78
CA LEU A 354 -7.99 -18.69 -10.71
C LEU A 354 -6.60 -19.23 -11.04
N ALA A 355 -6.51 -20.43 -11.61
CA ALA A 355 -5.24 -21.03 -12.04
C ALA A 355 -4.48 -20.15 -13.04
N LYS A 356 -5.17 -19.47 -13.96
CA LYS A 356 -4.53 -18.52 -14.89
C LYS A 356 -4.11 -17.22 -14.20
N VAL A 357 -4.86 -16.77 -13.20
CA VAL A 357 -4.53 -15.57 -12.41
C VAL A 357 -3.32 -15.84 -11.50
N TYR A 358 -3.20 -17.05 -10.96
CA TYR A 358 -2.06 -17.48 -10.15
C TYR A 358 -0.81 -17.84 -10.97
N GLN A 359 -0.88 -17.83 -12.31
CA GLN A 359 0.29 -18.05 -13.15
C GLN A 359 1.25 -16.84 -13.14
N ILE A 360 2.49 -17.13 -12.72
CA ILE A 360 3.78 -16.41 -12.85
C ILE A 360 3.71 -14.95 -13.33
N GLY A 361 4.06 -14.04 -12.40
CA GLY A 361 4.54 -12.69 -12.71
C GLY A 361 3.78 -11.61 -11.97
N GLY A 362 4.44 -11.04 -10.96
CA GLY A 362 3.92 -9.90 -10.21
C GLY A 362 4.27 -8.56 -10.82
N GLY A 363 4.17 -7.53 -10.00
CA GLY A 363 4.60 -6.18 -10.33
C GLY A 363 3.56 -5.14 -9.95
N PRO A 364 3.87 -3.86 -10.19
CA PRO A 364 2.94 -2.79 -9.89
C PRO A 364 1.67 -2.90 -10.73
N ALA A 365 0.51 -2.67 -10.11
CA ALA A 365 -0.78 -2.70 -10.79
C ALA A 365 -1.81 -1.79 -10.13
N ALA A 366 -2.76 -1.29 -10.91
CA ALA A 366 -3.86 -0.46 -10.43
C ALA A 366 -4.70 -1.14 -9.32
N ALA A 367 -4.74 -2.48 -9.32
CA ALA A 367 -5.38 -3.28 -8.28
C ALA A 367 -4.78 -3.10 -6.86
N HIS A 368 -3.64 -2.42 -6.72
CA HIS A 368 -2.95 -2.20 -5.45
C HIS A 368 -2.60 -0.72 -5.21
N ASN A 369 -3.31 0.21 -5.83
CA ASN A 369 -3.01 1.64 -5.70
C ASN A 369 -3.69 2.24 -4.46
N TYR A 370 -2.96 2.29 -3.33
CA TYR A 370 -3.43 2.77 -2.04
C TYR A 370 -2.73 4.08 -1.66
N ASN A 371 -3.37 5.23 -1.92
CA ASN A 371 -2.74 6.54 -1.77
C ASN A 371 -3.41 7.48 -0.76
N THR A 372 -4.50 7.04 -0.12
CA THR A 372 -5.29 7.91 0.77
C THR A 372 -4.59 8.07 2.12
N GLY A 373 -3.93 7.02 2.62
CA GLY A 373 -3.12 7.09 3.83
C GLY A 373 -1.97 8.11 3.75
N TRP A 374 -1.33 8.26 2.59
CA TRP A 374 -0.32 9.31 2.40
C TRP A 374 -0.91 10.72 2.42
N MET A 375 -2.13 10.93 1.93
CA MET A 375 -2.80 12.21 2.06
C MET A 375 -3.06 12.55 3.55
N VAL A 376 -3.53 11.57 4.34
CA VAL A 376 -3.69 11.76 5.80
C VAL A 376 -2.33 12.03 6.47
N ALA A 377 -1.28 11.30 6.09
CA ALA A 377 0.07 11.51 6.62
C ALA A 377 0.56 12.94 6.31
N TYR A 378 0.27 13.46 5.11
CA TYR A 378 0.58 14.85 4.75
C TYR A 378 -0.18 15.84 5.64
N TRP A 379 -1.48 15.65 5.84
CA TRP A 379 -2.28 16.55 6.69
C TRP A 379 -1.83 16.54 8.14
N LEU A 380 -1.43 15.39 8.68
CA LEU A 380 -0.94 15.27 10.06
C LEU A 380 0.46 15.84 10.28
N THR A 381 1.33 15.76 9.27
CA THR A 381 2.77 16.06 9.45
C THR A 381 3.27 17.28 8.68
N GLY A 382 2.53 17.73 7.67
CA GLY A 382 2.98 18.74 6.71
C GLY A 382 4.14 18.32 5.80
N LYS A 383 4.58 17.04 5.83
CA LYS A 383 5.73 16.57 5.05
C LYS A 383 5.36 16.42 3.57
N GLU A 384 5.95 17.26 2.71
CA GLU A 384 5.68 17.27 1.26
C GLU A 384 5.92 15.92 0.56
N ARG A 385 6.78 15.05 1.10
CA ARG A 385 6.98 13.70 0.54
C ARG A 385 5.69 12.88 0.50
N TYR A 386 4.83 13.00 1.52
CA TYR A 386 3.57 12.27 1.57
C TYR A 386 2.55 12.85 0.59
N LYS A 387 2.55 14.16 0.40
CA LYS A 387 1.78 14.80 -0.67
C LYS A 387 2.19 14.31 -2.05
N ASN A 388 3.50 14.23 -2.30
CA ASN A 388 4.03 13.71 -3.57
C ASN A 388 3.64 12.23 -3.78
N ALA A 389 3.71 11.40 -2.74
CA ALA A 389 3.28 10.00 -2.79
C ALA A 389 1.79 9.86 -3.11
N ALA A 390 0.94 10.66 -2.44
CA ALA A 390 -0.50 10.68 -2.69
C ALA A 390 -0.83 11.08 -4.14
N ILE A 391 -0.18 12.13 -4.65
CA ILE A 391 -0.34 12.61 -6.02
C ILE A 391 0.15 11.58 -7.03
N ASN A 392 1.29 10.92 -6.78
CA ASN A 392 1.81 9.88 -7.67
C ASN A 392 0.79 8.76 -7.89
N GLY A 393 0.03 8.36 -6.87
CA GLY A 393 -1.04 7.38 -7.02
C GLY A 393 -2.10 7.81 -8.05
N ALA A 394 -2.49 9.08 -8.06
CA ALA A 394 -3.46 9.62 -9.03
C ALA A 394 -2.84 9.75 -10.45
N ASP A 395 -1.62 10.27 -10.52
CA ASP A 395 -0.88 10.41 -11.79
C ASP A 395 -0.56 9.05 -12.42
N TYR A 396 -0.33 8.01 -11.61
CA TYR A 396 -0.16 6.64 -12.06
C TYR A 396 -1.39 6.15 -12.83
N VAL A 397 -2.60 6.36 -12.30
CA VAL A 397 -3.86 6.01 -12.99
C VAL A 397 -3.96 6.69 -14.35
N MET A 398 -3.69 7.99 -14.40
CA MET A 398 -3.69 8.77 -15.64
C MET A 398 -2.64 8.25 -16.64
N ARG A 399 -1.43 7.95 -16.14
CA ARG A 399 -0.29 7.51 -16.95
C ARG A 399 -0.52 6.14 -17.57
N ILE A 400 -1.00 5.15 -16.79
CA ILE A 400 -1.19 3.80 -17.31
C ILE A 400 -2.34 3.72 -18.31
N ASP A 401 -3.35 4.58 -18.18
CA ASP A 401 -4.50 4.57 -19.08
C ASP A 401 -4.27 5.34 -20.39
N ASP A 402 -3.19 6.14 -20.47
CA ASP A 402 -2.85 6.94 -21.65
C ASP A 402 -2.32 6.08 -22.81
N GLY A 403 -3.20 5.75 -23.76
CA GLY A 403 -2.85 5.03 -24.98
C GLY A 403 -1.83 5.76 -25.87
N GLY A 404 -1.66 7.08 -25.73
CA GLY A 404 -0.63 7.84 -26.42
C GLY A 404 0.79 7.43 -26.03
N LYS A 405 0.97 6.82 -24.87
CA LYS A 405 2.27 6.36 -24.34
C LYS A 405 2.62 4.92 -24.73
N THR A 406 1.73 4.21 -25.41
CA THR A 406 1.99 2.82 -25.83
C THR A 406 2.53 2.75 -27.27
N PRO A 407 3.18 1.64 -27.66
CA PRO A 407 3.54 1.40 -29.06
C PRO A 407 2.34 1.40 -30.03
N PHE A 408 1.12 1.16 -29.54
CA PHE A 408 -0.12 1.15 -30.35
C PHE A 408 -0.63 2.54 -30.73
N ARG A 409 -0.02 3.63 -30.23
CA ARG A 409 -0.43 5.03 -30.48
C ARG A 409 -0.60 5.41 -31.94
N TRP A 410 0.11 4.74 -32.85
CA TRP A 410 0.04 4.97 -34.30
C TRP A 410 -1.23 4.38 -34.93
N LEU A 411 -1.85 3.40 -34.27
CA LEU A 411 -3.07 2.75 -34.70
C LEU A 411 -4.29 3.25 -33.91
N SER A 412 -4.14 3.53 -32.62
CA SER A 412 -5.20 4.08 -31.77
C SER A 412 -4.60 4.84 -30.60
N ARG A 413 -5.21 5.96 -30.19
CA ARG A 413 -4.86 6.70 -28.96
C ARG A 413 -5.94 6.57 -27.87
N ALA A 414 -6.86 5.62 -28.02
CA ALA A 414 -7.88 5.33 -27.01
C ALA A 414 -7.23 4.85 -25.70
N ASP A 415 -7.98 4.92 -24.60
CA ASP A 415 -7.53 4.46 -23.29
C ASP A 415 -7.10 2.98 -23.31
N THR A 416 -6.05 2.65 -22.55
CA THR A 416 -5.50 1.28 -22.52
C THR A 416 -6.42 0.30 -21.80
N GLY A 417 -7.14 0.77 -20.78
CA GLY A 417 -7.94 -0.05 -19.88
C GLY A 417 -7.19 -0.51 -18.63
N TYR A 418 -5.90 -0.23 -18.49
CA TYR A 418 -5.09 -0.73 -17.37
C TYR A 418 -5.56 -0.23 -16.00
N SER A 419 -6.18 0.95 -15.94
CA SER A 419 -6.75 1.52 -14.72
C SER A 419 -8.00 0.78 -14.21
N THR A 420 -8.68 -0.01 -15.04
CA THR A 420 -9.94 -0.68 -14.69
C THR A 420 -9.91 -2.20 -14.90
N TYR A 421 -8.81 -2.74 -15.43
CA TYR A 421 -8.63 -4.17 -15.70
C TYR A 421 -8.46 -4.98 -14.40
N SER A 422 -9.37 -5.92 -14.13
CA SER A 422 -9.32 -6.74 -12.90
C SER A 422 -9.04 -8.23 -13.14
N SER A 423 -9.47 -8.81 -14.27
CA SER A 423 -9.10 -10.15 -14.75
C SER A 423 -9.75 -10.41 -16.11
N GLU A 424 -9.23 -11.35 -16.93
CA GLU A 424 -9.88 -11.87 -18.16
C GLU A 424 -10.73 -10.88 -19.00
N ASP A 425 -10.17 -9.72 -19.37
CA ASP A 425 -10.87 -8.64 -20.12
C ASP A 425 -12.14 -8.07 -19.43
N TYR A 426 -12.22 -8.22 -18.11
CA TYR A 426 -13.24 -7.62 -17.26
C TYR A 426 -12.83 -6.22 -16.79
N TYR A 427 -13.62 -5.23 -17.22
CA TYR A 427 -13.48 -3.79 -16.90
C TYR A 427 -14.66 -3.25 -16.07
N GLY A 428 -15.54 -4.13 -15.60
CA GLY A 428 -16.67 -3.82 -14.72
C GLY A 428 -16.24 -3.54 -13.28
N PRO A 429 -17.18 -3.48 -12.31
CA PRO A 429 -16.86 -3.15 -10.92
C PRO A 429 -15.84 -4.14 -10.37
N GLY A 430 -14.63 -3.64 -10.18
CA GLY A 430 -13.39 -4.40 -10.13
C GLY A 430 -12.39 -3.80 -9.16
N ARG A 431 -11.42 -4.60 -8.67
CA ARG A 431 -10.39 -4.12 -7.73
C ARG A 431 -9.57 -2.96 -8.30
N ALA A 432 -9.15 -3.04 -9.57
CA ALA A 432 -8.42 -1.97 -10.23
C ALA A 432 -9.27 -0.70 -10.39
N ALA A 433 -10.52 -0.84 -10.82
CA ALA A 433 -11.43 0.30 -10.97
C ALA A 433 -11.70 1.00 -9.64
N ALA A 434 -11.84 0.24 -8.55
CA ALA A 434 -12.06 0.77 -7.21
C ALA A 434 -10.88 1.63 -6.74
N ASN A 435 -9.68 1.06 -6.78
CA ASN A 435 -8.47 1.73 -6.33
C ASN A 435 -8.08 2.90 -7.25
N SER A 436 -8.30 2.78 -8.56
CA SER A 436 -8.11 3.91 -9.49
C SER A 436 -9.06 5.06 -9.21
N THR A 437 -10.33 4.77 -8.93
CA THR A 437 -11.32 5.81 -8.57
C THR A 437 -10.93 6.49 -7.26
N HIS A 438 -10.57 5.72 -6.23
CA HIS A 438 -10.07 6.27 -4.97
C HIS A 438 -8.82 7.14 -5.17
N ALA A 439 -7.86 6.67 -5.98
CA ALA A 439 -6.62 7.40 -6.20
C ALA A 439 -6.85 8.74 -6.87
N LEU A 440 -7.75 8.80 -7.86
CA LEU A 440 -8.14 10.03 -8.53
C LEU A 440 -8.88 10.99 -7.59
N LEU A 441 -9.80 10.49 -6.75
CA LEU A 441 -10.47 11.32 -5.74
C LEU A 441 -9.47 11.95 -4.77
N THR A 442 -8.53 11.15 -4.24
CA THR A 442 -7.43 11.64 -3.40
C THR A 442 -6.56 12.67 -4.13
N GLY A 443 -6.25 12.43 -5.42
CA GLY A 443 -5.51 13.38 -6.24
C GLY A 443 -6.23 14.72 -6.38
N HIS A 444 -7.54 14.70 -6.59
CA HIS A 444 -8.34 15.92 -6.62
C HIS A 444 -8.37 16.61 -5.26
N GLU A 445 -8.62 15.87 -4.19
CA GLU A 445 -8.75 16.39 -2.82
C GLU A 445 -7.49 17.10 -2.33
N ILE A 446 -6.30 16.61 -2.68
CA ILE A 446 -5.04 17.22 -2.26
C ILE A 446 -4.55 18.35 -3.18
N THR A 447 -5.03 18.44 -4.43
CA THR A 447 -4.51 19.42 -5.42
C THR A 447 -5.52 20.44 -5.93
N GLY A 448 -6.82 20.13 -5.88
CA GLY A 448 -7.87 20.88 -6.58
C GLY A 448 -7.86 20.76 -8.10
N ASP A 449 -7.01 19.91 -8.70
CA ASP A 449 -6.88 19.80 -10.16
C ASP A 449 -8.02 18.93 -10.75
N ARG A 450 -8.93 19.59 -11.49
CA ARG A 450 -10.13 18.95 -12.04
C ARG A 450 -9.87 17.77 -12.96
N LYS A 451 -8.69 17.65 -13.57
CA LYS A 451 -8.35 16.50 -14.43
C LYS A 451 -8.58 15.16 -13.73
N TYR A 452 -8.39 15.10 -12.41
CA TYR A 452 -8.56 13.88 -11.64
C TYR A 452 -10.03 13.53 -11.45
N LEU A 453 -10.87 14.50 -11.09
CA LEU A 453 -12.32 14.27 -10.92
C LEU A 453 -13.00 13.97 -12.26
N ASP A 454 -12.59 14.65 -13.34
CA ASP A 454 -13.06 14.37 -14.69
C ASP A 454 -12.71 12.94 -15.11
N ARG A 455 -11.47 12.50 -14.82
CA ARG A 455 -11.07 11.12 -15.08
C ARG A 455 -11.86 10.12 -14.22
N ALA A 456 -12.11 10.42 -12.95
CA ALA A 456 -12.90 9.55 -12.08
C ALA A 456 -14.32 9.36 -12.63
N SER A 457 -14.93 10.42 -13.14
CA SER A 457 -16.25 10.40 -13.79
C SER A 457 -16.26 9.54 -15.07
N LEU A 458 -15.20 9.63 -15.88
CA LEU A 458 -15.01 8.78 -17.07
C LEU A 458 -14.84 7.30 -16.69
N LEU A 459 -14.03 7.00 -15.68
CA LEU A 459 -13.86 5.61 -15.21
C LEU A 459 -15.15 5.07 -14.61
N MET A 460 -15.93 5.89 -13.90
CA MET A 460 -17.23 5.49 -13.38
C MET A 460 -18.17 5.02 -14.50
N ARG A 461 -18.31 5.82 -15.56
CA ARG A 461 -19.14 5.48 -16.72
C ARG A 461 -18.63 4.29 -17.52
N ARG A 462 -17.34 3.96 -17.41
CA ARG A 462 -16.75 2.74 -17.97
C ARG A 462 -17.14 1.49 -17.17
N THR A 463 -17.29 1.64 -15.86
CA THR A 463 -17.27 0.52 -14.91
C THR A 463 -18.67 0.07 -14.47
N VAL A 464 -19.60 0.99 -14.24
CA VAL A 464 -20.97 0.67 -13.80
C VAL A 464 -22.01 1.43 -14.62
N HIS A 465 -23.25 0.94 -14.61
CA HIS A 465 -24.38 1.59 -15.29
C HIS A 465 -25.69 1.38 -14.52
N PRO A 466 -26.65 2.33 -14.51
CA PRO A 466 -27.93 2.19 -13.80
C PRO A 466 -28.83 1.07 -14.34
N LYS A 467 -28.69 0.74 -15.63
CA LYS A 467 -29.37 -0.38 -16.30
C LYS A 467 -28.50 -1.65 -16.43
N GLN A 468 -27.43 -1.78 -15.64
CA GLN A 468 -26.54 -2.93 -15.74
C GLN A 468 -27.28 -4.24 -15.40
N ASP A 469 -27.14 -5.28 -16.23
CA ASP A 469 -27.64 -6.62 -15.92
C ASP A 469 -26.74 -7.27 -14.85
N LEU A 470 -27.16 -7.16 -13.59
CA LEU A 470 -26.39 -7.65 -12.43
C LEU A 470 -26.30 -9.17 -12.35
N PRO A 471 -27.36 -9.97 -12.63
CA PRO A 471 -27.23 -11.42 -12.74
C PRO A 471 -26.15 -11.87 -13.73
N ARG A 472 -25.99 -11.17 -14.86
CA ARG A 472 -24.92 -11.48 -15.83
C ARG A 472 -23.50 -11.19 -15.34
N LEU A 473 -23.33 -10.38 -14.29
CA LEU A 473 -22.00 -10.10 -13.73
C LEU A 473 -21.51 -11.19 -12.77
N ASP A 474 -22.38 -12.13 -12.37
CA ASP A 474 -22.07 -13.21 -11.43
C ASP A 474 -21.52 -12.71 -10.09
N LEU A 475 -22.11 -11.63 -9.55
CA LEU A 475 -21.58 -10.92 -8.37
C LEU A 475 -21.48 -11.77 -7.10
N LEU A 476 -22.25 -12.86 -6.99
CA LEU A 476 -22.21 -13.79 -5.84
C LEU A 476 -21.08 -14.82 -5.93
N ASN A 477 -20.37 -14.90 -7.06
CA ASN A 477 -19.14 -15.66 -7.17
C ASN A 477 -18.01 -14.92 -6.44
N ALA A 478 -17.91 -15.17 -5.14
CA ALA A 478 -17.01 -14.44 -4.25
C ALA A 478 -15.57 -14.45 -4.77
N GLU A 479 -15.02 -15.60 -5.16
CA GLU A 479 -13.64 -15.72 -5.69
C GLU A 479 -13.35 -14.76 -6.86
N LEU A 480 -14.27 -14.66 -7.82
CA LEU A 480 -14.04 -13.88 -9.04
C LEU A 480 -14.60 -12.47 -8.99
N ARG A 481 -15.46 -12.14 -8.03
CA ARG A 481 -16.24 -10.89 -8.07
C ARG A 481 -16.34 -10.14 -6.74
N TRP A 482 -15.84 -10.65 -5.61
CA TRP A 482 -15.94 -10.00 -4.29
C TRP A 482 -15.57 -8.51 -4.29
N PHE A 483 -14.61 -8.12 -5.13
CA PHE A 483 -14.11 -6.76 -5.28
C PHE A 483 -15.13 -5.77 -5.86
N TYR A 484 -16.30 -6.21 -6.34
CA TYR A 484 -17.35 -5.28 -6.77
C TYR A 484 -17.81 -4.39 -5.60
N THR A 485 -17.79 -4.93 -4.37
CA THR A 485 -18.07 -4.15 -3.15
C THR A 485 -17.01 -3.08 -2.91
N MET A 486 -15.72 -3.34 -3.21
CA MET A 486 -14.67 -2.33 -3.15
C MET A 486 -14.98 -1.17 -4.10
N TYR A 487 -15.43 -1.49 -5.32
CA TYR A 487 -15.80 -0.46 -6.29
C TYR A 487 -16.99 0.36 -5.82
N LEU A 488 -18.02 -0.28 -5.25
CA LEU A 488 -19.18 0.44 -4.73
C LEU A 488 -18.84 1.34 -3.53
N GLN A 489 -17.84 0.99 -2.70
CA GLN A 489 -17.32 1.90 -1.68
C GLN A 489 -16.63 3.12 -2.32
N ALA A 490 -15.85 2.91 -3.38
CA ALA A 490 -15.23 4.02 -4.13
C ALA A 490 -16.28 4.91 -4.80
N LEU A 491 -17.35 4.31 -5.33
CA LEU A 491 -18.50 5.03 -5.89
C LEU A 491 -19.23 5.82 -4.81
N GLY A 492 -19.45 5.24 -3.63
CA GLY A 492 -19.99 5.92 -2.46
C GLY A 492 -19.17 7.17 -2.08
N ARG A 493 -17.84 7.04 -2.01
CA ARG A 493 -16.95 8.19 -1.79
C ARG A 493 -17.06 9.21 -2.93
N TYR A 494 -17.17 8.79 -4.19
CA TYR A 494 -17.31 9.70 -5.33
C TYR A 494 -18.58 10.56 -5.23
N VAL A 495 -19.74 9.96 -4.94
CA VAL A 495 -20.99 10.72 -4.81
C VAL A 495 -20.98 11.66 -3.61
N ASP A 496 -20.45 11.23 -2.46
CA ASP A 496 -20.28 12.12 -1.31
C ASP A 496 -19.33 13.26 -1.60
N TYR A 497 -18.24 12.98 -2.30
CA TYR A 497 -17.26 14.00 -2.64
C TYR A 497 -17.85 15.07 -3.56
N LYS A 498 -18.66 14.67 -4.56
CA LYS A 498 -19.38 15.62 -5.40
C LYS A 498 -20.48 16.37 -4.65
N LEU A 499 -21.19 15.72 -3.73
CA LEU A 499 -22.15 16.37 -2.84
C LEU A 499 -21.46 17.45 -2.00
N ASN A 500 -20.31 17.17 -1.40
CA ASN A 500 -19.54 18.12 -0.60
C ASN A 500 -18.97 19.29 -1.42
N LEU A 501 -18.84 19.12 -2.74
CA LEU A 501 -18.45 20.17 -3.68
C LEU A 501 -19.66 20.94 -4.26
N ASP A 502 -20.89 20.62 -3.82
CA ASP A 502 -22.15 21.11 -4.39
C ASP A 502 -22.30 20.84 -5.91
N GLU A 503 -21.66 19.78 -6.43
CA GLU A 503 -21.69 19.40 -7.85
C GLU A 503 -22.73 18.31 -8.14
N LEU A 504 -24.01 18.68 -8.09
CA LEU A 504 -25.15 17.77 -8.33
C LEU A 504 -25.48 17.60 -9.83
N ASP A 505 -24.45 17.44 -10.66
CA ASP A 505 -24.58 17.34 -12.11
C ASP A 505 -24.99 15.94 -12.61
N SER A 506 -24.97 15.76 -13.94
CA SER A 506 -25.34 14.49 -14.57
C SER A 506 -24.44 13.31 -14.16
N ASP A 507 -23.19 13.54 -13.77
CA ASP A 507 -22.29 12.48 -13.30
C ASP A 507 -22.60 12.12 -11.85
N PHE A 508 -22.90 13.10 -10.99
CA PHE A 508 -23.42 12.82 -9.64
C PHE A 508 -24.71 11.98 -9.70
N ARG A 509 -25.69 12.42 -10.49
CA ARG A 509 -26.96 11.70 -10.67
C ARG A 509 -26.75 10.29 -11.25
N TYR A 510 -25.83 10.14 -12.21
CA TYR A 510 -25.45 8.82 -12.73
C TYR A 510 -24.87 7.91 -11.64
N GLY A 511 -23.96 8.44 -10.82
CA GLY A 511 -23.33 7.70 -9.72
C GLY A 511 -24.36 7.25 -8.68
N VAL A 512 -25.28 8.14 -8.28
CA VAL A 512 -26.37 7.82 -7.34
C VAL A 512 -27.28 6.74 -7.92
N ALA A 513 -27.68 6.86 -9.19
CA ALA A 513 -28.52 5.86 -9.85
C ALA A 513 -27.83 4.48 -9.91
N CYS A 514 -26.53 4.43 -10.21
CA CYS A 514 -25.75 3.19 -10.15
C CYS A 514 -25.71 2.63 -8.72
N LEU A 515 -25.39 3.46 -7.72
CA LEU A 515 -25.29 3.03 -6.33
C LEU A 515 -26.61 2.44 -5.83
N ARG A 516 -27.75 3.11 -6.10
CA ARG A 516 -29.10 2.61 -5.79
C ARG A 516 -29.37 1.27 -6.45
N HIS A 517 -29.11 1.13 -7.76
CA HIS A 517 -29.35 -0.10 -8.52
C HIS A 517 -28.64 -1.31 -7.91
N TYR A 518 -27.34 -1.17 -7.64
CA TYR A 518 -26.55 -2.24 -7.03
C TYR A 518 -26.96 -2.51 -5.58
N ALA A 519 -27.18 -1.48 -4.76
CA ALA A 519 -27.55 -1.68 -3.36
C ALA A 519 -28.94 -2.31 -3.17
N ARG A 520 -29.90 -1.99 -4.04
CA ARG A 520 -31.22 -2.65 -4.06
C ARG A 520 -31.06 -4.15 -4.32
N TRP A 521 -30.25 -4.50 -5.34
CA TRP A 521 -29.94 -5.90 -5.62
C TRP A 521 -29.20 -6.58 -4.46
N MET A 522 -28.20 -5.93 -3.86
CA MET A 522 -27.48 -6.46 -2.70
C MET A 522 -28.42 -6.74 -1.52
N THR A 523 -29.36 -5.83 -1.25
CA THR A 523 -30.32 -5.98 -0.14
C THR A 523 -31.11 -7.28 -0.25
N GLU A 524 -31.39 -7.74 -1.47
CA GLU A 524 -32.18 -8.94 -1.75
C GLU A 524 -31.33 -10.22 -1.91
N ASN A 525 -30.11 -10.09 -2.45
CA ASN A 525 -29.34 -11.24 -2.93
C ASN A 525 -28.08 -11.53 -2.10
N GLU A 526 -27.50 -10.53 -1.44
CA GLU A 526 -26.23 -10.70 -0.72
C GLU A 526 -26.40 -11.52 0.56
N ARG A 527 -25.33 -12.26 0.87
CA ARG A 527 -25.24 -13.16 2.04
C ARG A 527 -23.82 -13.15 2.60
N PRO A 528 -23.62 -13.59 3.85
CA PRO A 528 -22.27 -13.80 4.37
C PRO A 528 -21.46 -14.69 3.44
N THR A 529 -20.22 -14.32 3.14
CA THR A 529 -19.40 -15.06 2.18
C THR A 529 -19.12 -16.48 2.67
N LEU A 530 -18.87 -16.65 3.97
CA LEU A 530 -18.67 -17.95 4.62
C LEU A 530 -19.97 -18.75 4.86
N SER A 531 -21.13 -18.31 4.33
CA SER A 531 -22.31 -19.19 4.30
C SER A 531 -22.21 -20.26 3.20
N GLU A 532 -21.27 -20.12 2.26
CA GLU A 532 -20.98 -21.10 1.21
C GLU A 532 -19.48 -21.41 1.14
N PRO A 533 -18.87 -21.94 2.22
CA PRO A 533 -17.42 -22.12 2.32
C PRO A 533 -16.87 -23.09 1.27
N ASP A 534 -17.66 -24.08 0.83
CA ASP A 534 -17.28 -25.08 -0.18
C ASP A 534 -17.02 -24.48 -1.57
N LYS A 535 -17.42 -23.22 -1.81
CA LYS A 535 -17.17 -22.50 -3.07
C LYS A 535 -15.88 -21.67 -3.03
N LEU A 536 -15.17 -21.67 -1.91
CA LEU A 536 -13.99 -20.87 -1.69
C LEU A 536 -12.74 -21.76 -1.77
N GLN A 537 -11.67 -21.22 -2.33
CA GLN A 537 -10.36 -21.85 -2.27
C GLN A 537 -9.84 -21.87 -0.82
N TYR A 538 -10.05 -20.76 -0.11
CA TYR A 538 -9.57 -20.54 1.26
C TYR A 538 -10.66 -19.93 2.12
N PRO A 539 -11.50 -20.73 2.82
CA PRO A 539 -12.59 -20.22 3.66
C PRO A 539 -12.04 -19.68 5.00
N THR A 540 -11.33 -18.56 4.95
CA THR A 540 -10.72 -17.89 6.11
C THR A 540 -11.52 -16.68 6.59
N GLU A 541 -11.18 -16.20 7.77
CA GLU A 541 -11.72 -14.99 8.41
C GLU A 541 -11.56 -13.73 7.55
N THR A 542 -10.63 -13.74 6.59
CA THR A 542 -10.49 -12.69 5.58
C THR A 542 -11.83 -12.43 4.90
N TRP A 543 -12.58 -13.47 4.53
CA TRP A 543 -13.86 -13.32 3.85
C TRP A 543 -14.90 -12.64 4.74
N SER A 544 -14.99 -13.02 6.01
CA SER A 544 -15.86 -12.34 6.98
C SER A 544 -15.44 -10.89 7.16
N ALA A 545 -14.15 -10.59 7.29
CA ALA A 545 -13.68 -9.21 7.40
C ALA A 545 -14.01 -8.38 6.13
N GLN A 546 -13.94 -8.99 4.94
CA GLN A 546 -14.35 -8.34 3.68
C GLN A 546 -15.86 -8.09 3.61
N ASP A 547 -16.70 -8.90 4.26
CA ASP A 547 -18.15 -8.67 4.33
C ASP A 547 -18.49 -7.35 5.06
N MET A 548 -17.58 -6.75 5.84
CA MET A 548 -17.77 -5.41 6.38
C MET A 548 -17.93 -4.36 5.28
N ARG A 549 -17.38 -4.60 4.08
CA ARG A 549 -17.62 -3.74 2.91
C ARG A 549 -19.08 -3.75 2.47
N LYS A 550 -19.80 -4.88 2.63
CA LYS A 550 -21.23 -4.98 2.32
C LYS A 550 -22.05 -4.09 3.24
N TRP A 551 -21.74 -4.09 4.54
CA TRP A 551 -22.30 -3.12 5.49
C TRP A 551 -22.04 -1.68 5.01
N HIS A 552 -20.78 -1.34 4.72
CA HIS A 552 -20.40 0.03 4.34
C HIS A 552 -21.14 0.52 3.08
N VAL A 553 -21.23 -0.33 2.05
CA VAL A 553 -21.93 -0.01 0.80
C VAL A 553 -23.42 0.23 1.06
N LEU A 554 -24.06 -0.62 1.86
CA LEU A 554 -25.50 -0.52 2.14
C LEU A 554 -25.84 0.72 2.96
N GLU A 555 -25.03 1.08 3.96
CA GLU A 555 -25.22 2.34 4.71
C GLU A 555 -25.05 3.57 3.84
N HIS A 556 -23.99 3.60 3.02
CA HIS A 556 -23.78 4.71 2.09
C HIS A 556 -24.94 4.83 1.12
N ALA A 557 -25.35 3.72 0.49
CA ALA A 557 -26.45 3.74 -0.47
C ALA A 557 -27.78 4.17 0.17
N ALA A 558 -28.04 3.79 1.42
CA ALA A 558 -29.24 4.19 2.15
C ALA A 558 -29.36 5.72 2.30
N ARG A 559 -28.24 6.44 2.47
CA ARG A 559 -28.23 7.92 2.51
C ARG A 559 -28.71 8.54 1.20
N TYR A 560 -28.56 7.83 0.09
CA TYR A 560 -28.98 8.27 -1.22
C TYR A 560 -30.30 7.63 -1.66
N GLU A 561 -30.95 6.77 -0.88
CA GLU A 561 -32.19 6.10 -1.30
C GLU A 561 -33.42 6.98 -1.02
N CYS A 562 -34.19 7.24 -2.08
CA CYS A 562 -35.38 8.09 -2.05
C CYS A 562 -36.62 7.35 -1.53
N ASP A 563 -36.72 6.04 -1.77
CA ASP A 563 -37.81 5.21 -1.28
C ASP A 563 -37.55 4.80 0.18
N GLU A 564 -38.40 5.28 1.10
CA GLU A 564 -38.26 5.05 2.54
C GLU A 564 -38.30 3.56 2.92
N VAL A 565 -39.13 2.75 2.24
CA VAL A 565 -39.28 1.32 2.53
C VAL A 565 -38.02 0.57 2.10
N ILE A 566 -37.51 0.88 0.90
CA ILE A 566 -36.25 0.31 0.41
C ILE A 566 -35.08 0.75 1.29
N ARG A 567 -35.02 2.04 1.67
CA ARG A 567 -33.99 2.58 2.57
C ARG A 567 -33.98 1.83 3.90
N ALA A 568 -35.14 1.62 4.52
CA ALA A 568 -35.25 0.87 5.76
C ALA A 568 -34.74 -0.59 5.61
N ARG A 569 -35.04 -1.25 4.48
CA ARG A 569 -34.51 -2.59 4.17
C ARG A 569 -32.99 -2.60 3.99
N MET A 570 -32.42 -1.58 3.33
CA MET A 570 -30.97 -1.42 3.19
C MET A 570 -30.30 -1.27 4.57
N CYS A 571 -30.80 -0.39 5.43
CA CYS A 571 -30.30 -0.18 6.79
C CYS A 571 -30.36 -1.48 7.61
N ALA A 572 -31.47 -2.21 7.56
CA ALA A 572 -31.63 -3.49 8.26
C ALA A 572 -30.63 -4.55 7.76
N LYS A 573 -30.40 -4.62 6.44
CA LYS A 573 -29.41 -5.52 5.85
C LYS A 573 -27.98 -5.12 6.19
N ALA A 574 -27.70 -3.82 6.29
CA ALA A 574 -26.42 -3.30 6.75
C ALA A 574 -26.15 -3.72 8.20
N ASP A 575 -27.12 -3.54 9.10
CA ASP A 575 -27.02 -3.97 10.50
C ASP A 575 -26.79 -5.47 10.63
N PHE A 576 -27.44 -6.28 9.78
CA PHE A 576 -27.19 -7.72 9.71
C PHE A 576 -25.71 -8.01 9.40
N PHE A 577 -25.13 -7.38 8.37
CA PHE A 577 -23.73 -7.62 8.00
C PHE A 577 -22.76 -7.13 9.07
N PHE A 578 -22.97 -5.94 9.64
CA PHE A 578 -22.10 -5.44 10.71
C PHE A 578 -22.06 -6.40 11.89
N ASN A 579 -23.22 -6.81 12.39
CA ASN A 579 -23.30 -7.73 13.52
C ASN A 579 -22.71 -9.10 13.18
N TYR A 580 -23.02 -9.66 12.01
CA TYR A 580 -22.44 -10.92 11.55
C TYR A 580 -20.91 -10.89 11.58
N VAL A 581 -20.29 -9.86 10.98
CA VAL A 581 -18.83 -9.77 10.88
C VAL A 581 -18.20 -9.64 12.27
N VAL A 582 -18.73 -8.73 13.09
CA VAL A 582 -18.19 -8.47 14.43
C VAL A 582 -18.34 -9.71 15.33
N ASP A 583 -19.50 -10.38 15.31
CA ASP A 583 -19.74 -11.58 16.12
C ASP A 583 -18.89 -12.76 15.67
N TYR A 584 -18.80 -12.98 14.35
CA TYR A 584 -17.98 -14.05 13.79
C TYR A 584 -16.51 -13.86 14.13
N LEU A 585 -15.94 -12.69 13.80
CA LEU A 585 -14.52 -12.40 14.05
C LEU A 585 -14.18 -12.43 15.53
N THR A 586 -15.06 -11.95 16.42
CA THR A 586 -14.82 -12.00 17.88
C THR A 586 -14.57 -13.45 18.34
N GLN A 587 -15.31 -14.41 17.78
CA GLN A 587 -15.21 -15.83 18.10
C GLN A 587 -14.08 -16.55 17.34
N SER A 588 -13.58 -15.97 16.25
CA SER A 588 -12.50 -16.57 15.46
C SER A 588 -11.17 -16.60 16.23
N PRO A 589 -10.41 -17.71 16.15
CA PRO A 589 -9.10 -17.84 16.77
C PRO A 589 -8.02 -17.01 16.06
N THR A 590 -8.17 -16.80 14.75
CA THR A 590 -7.25 -16.10 13.84
C THR A 590 -7.67 -14.64 13.58
N LYS A 591 -8.55 -14.08 14.41
CA LYS A 591 -9.01 -12.68 14.30
C LYS A 591 -7.89 -11.65 14.37
N SER A 592 -6.78 -12.00 15.03
CA SER A 592 -5.61 -11.16 15.19
C SER A 592 -4.71 -11.16 13.96
N LEU A 593 -4.93 -12.02 12.95
CA LEU A 593 -4.13 -12.03 11.72
C LEU A 593 -4.18 -10.67 11.00
N CYS A 594 -3.10 -10.33 10.29
CA CYS A 594 -2.87 -9.01 9.69
C CYS A 594 -4.05 -8.57 8.80
N ARG A 595 -4.48 -9.42 7.86
CA ARG A 595 -5.52 -9.04 6.90
C ARG A 595 -6.88 -8.74 7.54
N PRO A 596 -7.45 -9.60 8.42
CA PRO A 596 -8.65 -9.26 9.19
C PRO A 596 -8.52 -7.94 9.96
N VAL A 597 -7.41 -7.73 10.67
CA VAL A 597 -7.17 -6.52 11.46
C VAL A 597 -7.18 -5.29 10.57
N ILE A 598 -6.39 -5.25 9.48
CA ILE A 598 -6.31 -4.08 8.59
C ILE A 598 -7.68 -3.75 7.95
N LEU A 599 -8.48 -4.76 7.61
CA LEU A 599 -9.84 -4.53 7.11
C LEU A 599 -10.72 -3.86 8.17
N MET A 600 -10.63 -4.27 9.44
CA MET A 600 -11.40 -3.64 10.53
C MET A 600 -10.88 -2.24 10.89
N LEU A 601 -9.59 -1.95 10.70
CA LEU A 601 -9.07 -0.58 10.85
C LEU A 601 -9.70 0.39 9.85
N ASN A 602 -9.95 -0.09 8.62
CA ASN A 602 -10.43 0.74 7.51
C ASN A 602 -11.97 0.82 7.40
N PHE A 603 -12.70 -0.17 7.94
CA PHE A 603 -14.16 -0.25 7.84
C PHE A 603 -14.81 -0.50 9.19
N GLY A 604 -15.99 0.08 9.41
CA GLY A 604 -16.81 -0.12 10.62
C GLY A 604 -16.84 1.12 11.51
N TRP A 605 -15.77 1.91 11.50
CA TRP A 605 -15.63 3.11 12.33
C TRP A 605 -16.66 4.21 11.99
N GLN A 606 -17.19 4.23 10.77
CA GLN A 606 -18.24 5.19 10.35
C GLN A 606 -19.60 4.92 11.00
N ARG A 607 -19.78 3.77 11.65
CA ARG A 607 -21.10 3.27 12.09
C ARG A 607 -21.84 4.22 13.01
N GLU A 608 -21.15 4.78 13.99
CA GLU A 608 -21.75 5.68 14.98
C GLU A 608 -22.40 6.87 14.27
N TRP A 609 -21.63 7.57 13.43
CA TRP A 609 -22.15 8.67 12.62
C TRP A 609 -23.29 8.24 11.70
N LEU A 610 -23.12 7.14 10.95
CA LEU A 610 -24.12 6.71 9.96
C LEU A 610 -25.46 6.35 10.61
N VAL A 611 -25.44 5.66 11.76
CA VAL A 611 -26.65 5.27 12.50
C VAL A 611 -27.39 6.51 13.00
N GLU A 612 -26.67 7.50 13.55
CA GLU A 612 -27.26 8.74 14.05
C GLU A 612 -27.91 9.59 12.94
N HIS A 613 -27.46 9.45 11.69
CA HIS A 613 -27.90 10.26 10.56
C HIS A 613 -28.85 9.53 9.58
N ARG A 614 -29.36 8.35 9.94
CA ARG A 614 -30.27 7.57 9.06
C ARG A 614 -31.57 8.31 8.70
N ASP A 615 -32.04 9.19 9.58
CA ASP A 615 -33.25 9.98 9.38
C ASP A 615 -33.02 11.23 8.51
N ALA A 616 -31.77 11.51 8.13
CA ALA A 616 -31.37 12.64 7.30
C ALA A 616 -30.69 12.15 5.99
N PRO A 617 -31.47 11.64 5.01
CA PRO A 617 -30.91 11.23 3.73
C PRO A 617 -30.22 12.41 3.02
N ALA A 618 -29.08 12.13 2.41
CA ALA A 618 -28.24 13.09 1.71
C ALA A 618 -28.87 13.55 0.38
N PHE A 619 -29.61 12.67 -0.29
CA PHE A 619 -30.26 12.97 -1.56
C PHE A 619 -31.53 12.13 -1.74
N THR A 620 -32.68 12.80 -1.87
CA THR A 620 -34.01 12.16 -1.88
C THR A 620 -34.76 12.30 -3.21
N GLU A 621 -34.18 12.96 -4.21
CA GLU A 621 -34.85 13.10 -5.50
C GLU A 621 -34.88 11.76 -6.26
N GLU A 622 -35.95 11.56 -7.02
CA GLU A 622 -36.01 10.51 -8.03
C GLU A 622 -35.11 10.86 -9.22
N ILE A 623 -34.53 9.83 -9.82
CA ILE A 623 -33.63 9.98 -10.98
C ILE A 623 -34.34 9.35 -12.17
N GLU A 624 -34.99 10.19 -12.97
CA GLU A 624 -35.68 9.81 -14.21
C GLU A 624 -34.81 10.01 -15.47
N ASP A 625 -33.57 10.47 -15.30
CA ASP A 625 -32.61 10.71 -16.37
C ASP A 625 -32.39 9.43 -17.22
N ASP A 626 -32.52 9.54 -18.55
CA ASP A 626 -32.13 8.46 -19.45
C ASP A 626 -30.62 8.50 -19.72
N PHE A 627 -29.88 7.66 -19.03
CA PHE A 627 -28.44 7.51 -19.21
C PHE A 627 -28.06 6.61 -20.40
N GLY A 628 -29.04 6.15 -21.18
CA GLY A 628 -28.82 5.23 -22.31
C GLY A 628 -28.69 3.77 -21.88
N GLU A 629 -28.00 2.98 -22.68
CA GLU A 629 -27.74 1.55 -22.44
C GLU A 629 -26.28 1.29 -22.03
N PRO A 630 -26.01 0.30 -21.17
CA PRO A 630 -24.64 -0.07 -20.80
C PRO A 630 -23.78 -0.35 -22.03
N ARG A 631 -22.56 0.19 -22.07
CA ARG A 631 -21.60 -0.01 -23.17
C ARG A 631 -20.40 -0.80 -22.69
N THR A 632 -20.01 -1.83 -23.46
CA THR A 632 -18.77 -2.55 -23.20
C THR A 632 -17.57 -1.69 -23.59
N PHE A 633 -16.65 -1.50 -22.64
CA PHE A 633 -15.37 -0.85 -22.91
C PHE A 633 -14.53 -1.69 -23.88
N VAL A 634 -13.87 -1.03 -24.84
CA VAL A 634 -12.97 -1.69 -25.79
C VAL A 634 -11.57 -1.11 -25.60
N PRO A 635 -10.60 -1.89 -25.08
CA PRO A 635 -9.25 -1.39 -24.80
C PRO A 635 -8.49 -1.04 -26.09
N GLN A 636 -7.52 -0.12 -25.97
CA GLN A 636 -6.68 0.33 -27.08
C GLN A 636 -6.13 -0.81 -27.93
N ARG A 637 -5.62 -1.88 -27.30
CA ARG A 637 -5.01 -3.03 -27.97
C ARG A 637 -5.98 -3.71 -28.94
N ALA A 638 -7.23 -3.92 -28.53
CA ALA A 638 -8.26 -4.53 -29.36
C ALA A 638 -8.57 -3.66 -30.59
N ILE A 639 -8.67 -2.34 -30.40
CA ILE A 639 -8.88 -1.37 -31.49
C ILE A 639 -7.70 -1.37 -32.45
N ALA A 640 -6.48 -1.35 -31.92
CA ALA A 640 -5.25 -1.33 -32.71
C ALA A 640 -5.11 -2.58 -33.57
N ILE A 641 -5.36 -3.77 -33.02
CA ILE A 641 -5.35 -5.03 -33.77
C ILE A 641 -6.40 -5.01 -34.89
N LYS A 642 -7.62 -4.53 -34.61
CA LYS A 642 -8.67 -4.42 -35.64
C LYS A 642 -8.24 -3.49 -36.78
N ARG A 643 -7.69 -2.32 -36.46
CA ARG A 643 -7.20 -1.34 -37.46
C ARG A 643 -6.03 -1.89 -38.26
N PHE A 644 -5.07 -2.56 -37.62
CA PHE A 644 -3.96 -3.22 -38.31
C PHE A 644 -4.45 -4.28 -39.31
N LYS A 645 -5.38 -5.15 -38.91
CA LYS A 645 -5.99 -6.13 -39.82
C LYS A 645 -6.65 -5.47 -41.03
N MET A 646 -7.37 -4.37 -40.85
CA MET A 646 -7.98 -3.61 -41.95
C MET A 646 -6.93 -3.02 -42.90
N LEU A 647 -5.82 -2.49 -42.38
CA LEU A 647 -4.72 -1.96 -43.20
C LEU A 647 -4.03 -3.06 -44.02
N VAL A 648 -3.81 -4.25 -43.45
CA VAL A 648 -3.24 -5.39 -44.18
C VAL A 648 -4.15 -5.82 -45.33
N VAL A 649 -5.46 -5.91 -45.09
CA VAL A 649 -6.45 -6.25 -46.13
C VAL A 649 -6.46 -5.20 -47.24
N ALA A 650 -6.51 -3.91 -46.89
CA ALA A 650 -6.49 -2.82 -47.87
C ALA A 650 -5.19 -2.80 -48.69
N GLY A 651 -4.03 -2.99 -48.04
CA GLY A 651 -2.73 -3.08 -48.70
C GLY A 651 -2.64 -4.27 -49.65
N GLY A 652 -3.19 -5.42 -49.26
CA GLY A 652 -3.28 -6.60 -50.13
C GLY A 652 -4.12 -6.35 -51.38
N VAL A 653 -5.28 -5.69 -51.24
CA VAL A 653 -6.14 -5.31 -52.37
C VAL A 653 -5.43 -4.35 -53.33
N VAL A 654 -4.75 -3.32 -52.81
CA VAL A 654 -3.97 -2.36 -53.62
C VAL A 654 -2.79 -3.05 -54.30
N GLY A 655 -2.09 -3.96 -53.61
CA GLY A 655 -0.99 -4.73 -54.18
C GLY A 655 -1.43 -5.65 -55.32
N ILE A 656 -2.55 -6.36 -55.15
CA ILE A 656 -3.16 -7.18 -56.21
C ILE A 656 -3.60 -6.31 -57.39
N GLY A 657 -4.25 -5.17 -57.12
CA GLY A 657 -4.66 -4.23 -58.16
C GLY A 657 -3.47 -3.66 -58.94
N SER A 658 -2.37 -3.35 -58.25
CA SER A 658 -1.14 -2.84 -58.87
C SER A 658 -0.44 -3.91 -59.72
N MET A 659 -0.37 -5.17 -59.24
CA MET A 659 0.15 -6.28 -60.04
C MET A 659 -0.71 -6.55 -61.26
N ALA A 660 -2.04 -6.53 -61.12
CA ALA A 660 -2.97 -6.69 -62.25
C ALA A 660 -2.81 -5.57 -63.28
N ALA A 661 -2.61 -4.32 -62.83
CA ALA A 661 -2.35 -3.18 -63.71
C ALA A 661 -1.00 -3.30 -64.44
N ILE A 662 0.06 -3.73 -63.75
CA ILE A 662 1.38 -4.00 -64.36
C ILE A 662 1.27 -5.15 -65.37
N PHE A 663 0.55 -6.23 -65.03
CA PHE A 663 0.37 -7.37 -65.92
C PHE A 663 -0.47 -7.01 -67.16
N ALA A 664 -1.52 -6.21 -66.98
CA ALA A 664 -2.30 -5.66 -68.09
C ALA A 664 -1.46 -4.73 -68.98
N TRP A 665 -0.62 -3.89 -68.39
CA TRP A 665 0.32 -3.05 -69.13
C TRP A 665 1.35 -3.88 -69.91
N LEU A 666 1.87 -4.97 -69.35
CA LEU A 666 2.81 -5.88 -70.04
C LEU A 666 2.15 -6.72 -71.14
N LEU A 667 0.85 -7.03 -71.04
CA LEU A 667 0.13 -7.84 -72.03
C LEU A 667 -0.46 -7.02 -73.19
N PHE A 668 -0.75 -5.74 -72.96
CA PHE A 668 -1.44 -4.86 -73.93
C PHE A 668 -0.64 -3.60 -74.30
N GLY A 669 0.61 -3.48 -73.85
CA GLY A 669 1.53 -2.37 -74.11
C GLY A 669 2.60 -2.68 -75.15
#